data_AF-A0A7C1Z275-F1
#
_entry.id   AF-A0A7C1Z275-F1
#
_cell.length_a   1.000
_cell.length_b   1.000
_cell.length_c   1.000
_cell.angle_alpha   90.00
_cell.angle_beta   90.00
_cell.angle_gamma   90.00
#
_symmetry.space_group_name_H-M   'P 1'
#
loop_
_entity.id
_entity.type
_entity.pdbx_description
1 polymer ?
#
loop_
_entity_poly.entity_id
_entity_poly.type
_entity_poly.pdbx_seq_one_letter_code
_entity_poly.pdbx_strand_id
1 'polypeptide(L)'
;MCIRDRGSGANSVVAYCLKITDVDPIELDLYFERFINPKRTSPPDFDIDYSWKERDEVLDYLFKRYGEKHTSLLGTISTFRDRSIVRELGKVYGLPKSEIDHLVQYPDDMMNRSQITEKIMYIGHKIIDFPNQRSIHAGGVLISEEPISSYTALDMPPKGFQTTQWDMYVAEEIGFEKLDILSQRGIGHIKECVEIVLDNQKRRIDVHDVEAFKKDPKVKAQLKRGETNGCFYIESPAMRGLLKKLHCDNYISLVAASSIIRPGVAKSGMMREYIWRFHHPGEFEYIHPVMEEQLSETFGVMVYQEDVIKICHHFAGLDLADADVLRRAMSGKFRSKTEFKRIAARYFENCRERGYPDEMAREVWRQIESFAGYSFSKAHSASYAVESFQSLYLKSHFPLEFMVAVINNFGGFYRTWVYVNEARRCGAIINLPCINLSQYKTSIRGKDVYLGFVHIANLESKVISAVLGEREQNGPFKSLEDFTSRASIGIEQLVILIRCNAFRFTGKGKKVLLWEAHMQLGKSTKTRPEKKLFQSPKKEFTLPYLEEDGLEDAYDEIELLGFPVTVTAFDLLKTSFRGALMSQDLMKQVGKTIRMVGNLVAIKNVKTVKKEWMHFATFLDARGEFFDTVHFPKSLQNYPFRGYGVYLILGEITEELGFPSITVEKMAKLPWQSDPRY
;
A
#
# COMPACT_ATOMS: atom_id res chain seq x y z
N MET A 1 -8.18 -19.18 -9.63
CA MET A 1 -6.96 -18.39 -9.38
C MET A 1 -7.24 -16.98 -9.87
N CYS A 2 -7.05 -15.96 -9.04
CA CYS A 2 -7.18 -14.57 -9.50
C CYS A 2 -5.84 -14.16 -10.12
N ILE A 3 -5.77 -14.18 -11.44
CA ILE A 3 -4.59 -13.82 -12.24
C ILE A 3 -4.91 -12.51 -12.95
N ARG A 4 -3.98 -11.57 -12.98
CA ARG A 4 -4.19 -10.32 -13.72
C ARG A 4 -2.96 -9.92 -14.50
N ASP A 5 -3.17 -9.55 -15.75
CA ASP A 5 -2.21 -8.76 -16.50
C ASP A 5 -2.25 -7.29 -16.07
N ARG A 6 -1.08 -6.65 -16.10
CA ARG A 6 -0.95 -5.20 -16.02
C ARG A 6 -0.07 -4.70 -17.16
N GLY A 7 -0.26 -3.43 -17.51
CA GLY A 7 0.60 -2.76 -18.49
C GLY A 7 -0.05 -2.68 -19.86
N SER A 8 0.73 -2.89 -20.92
CA SER A 8 0.25 -2.83 -22.31
C SER A 8 -0.46 -4.10 -22.77
N GLY A 9 -0.35 -5.23 -22.07
CA GLY A 9 -1.03 -6.47 -22.47
C GLY A 9 -2.55 -6.30 -22.56
N ALA A 10 -3.12 -5.47 -21.68
CA ALA A 10 -4.51 -5.03 -21.71
C ALA A 10 -4.95 -4.28 -22.97
N ASN A 11 -4.04 -3.82 -23.84
CA ASN A 11 -4.40 -3.26 -25.16
C ASN A 11 -4.75 -4.34 -26.20
N SER A 12 -4.58 -5.63 -25.90
CA SER A 12 -4.79 -6.73 -26.84
C SER A 12 -6.15 -7.39 -26.68
N VAL A 13 -6.99 -7.30 -27.72
CA VAL A 13 -8.26 -8.05 -27.83
C VAL A 13 -8.02 -9.56 -27.73
N VAL A 14 -6.91 -10.04 -28.31
CA VAL A 14 -6.56 -11.47 -28.24
C VAL A 14 -6.26 -11.88 -26.79
N ALA A 15 -5.52 -11.06 -26.04
CA ALA A 15 -5.25 -11.33 -24.63
C ALA A 15 -6.53 -11.35 -23.80
N TYR A 16 -7.48 -10.46 -24.09
CA TYR A 16 -8.79 -10.43 -23.44
C TYR A 16 -9.60 -11.70 -23.73
N CYS A 17 -9.72 -12.10 -25.01
CA CYS A 17 -10.44 -13.32 -25.40
C CYS A 17 -9.82 -14.60 -24.81
N LEU A 18 -8.49 -14.64 -24.64
CA LEU A 18 -7.77 -15.75 -24.01
C LEU A 18 -7.79 -15.69 -22.48
N LYS A 19 -8.42 -14.67 -21.88
CA LYS A 19 -8.48 -14.43 -20.43
C LYS A 19 -7.12 -14.26 -19.78
N ILE A 20 -6.17 -13.70 -20.54
CA ILE A 20 -4.89 -13.22 -20.00
C ILE A 20 -5.11 -11.89 -19.26
N THR A 21 -6.03 -11.06 -19.76
CA THR A 21 -6.47 -9.81 -19.14
C THR A 21 -7.99 -9.79 -18.95
N ASP A 22 -8.46 -9.12 -17.89
CA ASP A 22 -9.87 -8.89 -17.59
C ASP A 22 -10.39 -7.54 -18.12
N VAL A 23 -9.53 -6.76 -18.80
CA VAL A 23 -9.88 -5.44 -19.35
C VAL A 23 -10.37 -5.58 -20.78
N ASP A 24 -11.57 -5.08 -21.07
CA ASP A 24 -12.08 -4.96 -22.43
C ASP A 24 -11.41 -3.76 -23.14
N PRO A 25 -10.54 -4.00 -24.15
CA PRO A 25 -9.86 -2.92 -24.86
C PRO A 25 -10.79 -2.12 -25.78
N ILE A 26 -11.95 -2.66 -26.16
CA ILE A 26 -12.92 -1.97 -27.01
C ILE A 26 -13.73 -0.97 -26.16
N GLU A 27 -14.15 -1.36 -24.95
CA GLU A 27 -14.87 -0.47 -24.01
C GLU A 27 -14.07 0.81 -23.73
N LEU A 28 -12.74 0.71 -23.67
CA LEU A 28 -11.83 1.79 -23.30
C LEU A 28 -11.09 2.44 -24.46
N ASP A 29 -11.35 2.01 -25.69
CA ASP A 29 -10.67 2.49 -26.90
C ASP A 29 -9.13 2.43 -26.77
N LEU A 30 -8.63 1.23 -26.43
CA LEU A 30 -7.21 0.95 -26.24
C LEU A 30 -6.54 0.54 -27.55
N TYR A 31 -5.42 1.18 -27.88
CA TYR A 31 -4.71 0.98 -29.15
C TYR A 31 -3.72 -0.18 -29.06
N PHE A 32 -3.83 -1.15 -29.96
CA PHE A 32 -3.00 -2.36 -29.98
C PHE A 32 -1.52 -2.06 -30.24
N GLU A 33 -1.20 -1.06 -31.05
CA GLU A 33 0.16 -0.68 -31.44
C GLU A 33 1.02 -0.24 -30.25
N ARG A 34 0.37 0.15 -29.15
CA ARG A 34 1.06 0.43 -27.88
C ARG A 34 1.63 -0.83 -27.24
N PHE A 35 1.02 -2.00 -27.50
CA PHE A 35 1.48 -3.29 -27.04
C PHE A 35 2.53 -3.88 -27.98
N ILE A 36 2.15 -4.07 -29.25
CA ILE A 36 3.03 -4.59 -30.29
C ILE A 36 3.14 -3.55 -31.40
N ASN A 37 4.33 -2.99 -31.57
CA ASN A 37 4.62 -2.02 -32.60
C ASN A 37 5.42 -2.69 -33.74
N PRO A 38 4.95 -2.68 -35.00
CA PRO A 38 5.66 -3.30 -36.12
C PRO A 38 7.08 -2.73 -36.38
N LYS A 39 7.34 -1.50 -35.94
CA LYS A 39 8.66 -0.85 -36.05
C LYS A 39 9.58 -1.17 -34.85
N ARG A 40 9.14 -2.05 -33.94
CA ARG A 40 9.88 -2.46 -32.74
C ARG A 40 10.45 -3.87 -32.95
N THR A 41 11.74 -4.02 -32.65
CA THR A 41 12.43 -5.33 -32.66
C THR A 41 12.35 -6.05 -31.31
N SER A 42 11.98 -5.35 -30.24
CA SER A 42 11.80 -5.98 -28.93
C SER A 42 10.40 -6.58 -28.77
N PRO A 43 10.33 -7.77 -28.15
CA PRO A 43 9.12 -8.53 -27.90
C PRO A 43 8.17 -7.80 -26.92
N PRO A 44 6.86 -8.14 -26.96
CA PRO A 44 5.91 -7.65 -25.97
C PRO A 44 6.20 -8.22 -24.58
N ASP A 45 5.97 -7.43 -23.54
CA ASP A 45 6.16 -7.83 -22.14
C ASP A 45 4.79 -8.01 -21.46
N PHE A 46 4.64 -9.08 -20.68
CA PHE A 46 3.46 -9.37 -19.87
C PHE A 46 3.87 -9.40 -18.40
N ASP A 47 3.31 -8.46 -17.64
CA ASP A 47 3.45 -8.42 -16.18
C ASP A 47 2.22 -9.08 -15.57
N ILE A 48 2.40 -10.21 -14.88
CA ILE A 48 1.29 -10.95 -14.30
C ILE A 48 1.33 -10.85 -12.77
N ASP A 49 0.28 -10.26 -12.20
CA ASP A 49 0.06 -10.16 -10.77
C ASP A 49 -0.74 -11.36 -10.23
N TYR A 50 -0.25 -11.90 -9.12
CA TYR A 50 -0.89 -12.98 -8.35
C TYR A 50 -1.10 -12.56 -6.90
N SER A 51 -1.97 -13.28 -6.19
CA SER A 51 -1.99 -13.21 -4.73
C SER A 51 -0.60 -13.50 -4.19
N TRP A 52 -0.11 -12.66 -3.28
CA TRP A 52 1.21 -12.85 -2.69
C TRP A 52 1.41 -14.20 -1.98
N LYS A 53 0.32 -14.87 -1.60
CA LYS A 53 0.34 -16.22 -1.00
C LYS A 53 0.53 -17.34 -2.03
N GLU A 54 0.11 -17.12 -3.27
CA GLU A 54 0.13 -18.12 -4.34
C GLU A 54 1.38 -18.00 -5.22
N ARG A 55 2.18 -16.93 -5.05
CA ARG A 55 3.35 -16.69 -5.89
C ARG A 55 4.31 -17.87 -5.92
N ASP A 56 4.60 -18.49 -4.77
CA ASP A 56 5.55 -19.60 -4.73
C ASP A 56 4.98 -20.87 -5.38
N GLU A 57 3.65 -21.07 -5.37
CA GLU A 57 2.98 -22.14 -6.12
C GLU A 57 3.08 -21.92 -7.64
N VAL A 58 2.98 -20.67 -8.10
CA VAL A 58 3.17 -20.31 -9.52
C VAL A 58 4.61 -20.55 -9.95
N LEU A 59 5.59 -20.16 -9.11
CA LEU A 59 7.00 -20.41 -9.40
C LEU A 59 7.27 -21.92 -9.47
N ASP A 60 6.76 -22.69 -8.51
CA ASP A 60 6.87 -24.16 -8.53
C ASP A 60 6.26 -24.77 -9.80
N TYR A 61 5.09 -24.28 -10.24
CA TYR A 61 4.48 -24.67 -11.50
C TYR A 61 5.38 -24.39 -12.71
N LEU A 62 5.95 -23.18 -12.81
CA LEU A 62 6.82 -22.81 -13.94
C LEU A 62 8.06 -23.70 -14.00
N PHE A 63 8.74 -23.90 -12.87
CA PHE A 63 9.93 -24.76 -12.79
C PHE A 63 9.61 -26.22 -13.14
N LYS A 64 8.46 -26.74 -12.73
CA LYS A 64 8.01 -28.10 -13.09
C LYS A 64 7.61 -28.20 -14.56
N ARG A 65 6.96 -27.17 -15.11
CA ARG A 65 6.42 -27.18 -16.47
C ARG A 65 7.50 -27.08 -17.54
N TYR A 66 8.47 -26.19 -17.33
CA TYR A 66 9.54 -25.90 -18.30
C TYR A 66 10.86 -26.60 -17.94
N GLY A 67 10.95 -27.17 -16.73
CA GLY A 67 12.11 -27.92 -16.25
C GLY A 67 13.12 -27.04 -15.53
N GLU A 68 13.67 -27.55 -14.44
CA GLU A 68 14.61 -26.82 -13.57
C GLU A 68 15.88 -26.36 -14.28
N LYS A 69 16.32 -27.07 -15.32
CA LYS A 69 17.51 -26.68 -16.10
C LYS A 69 17.28 -25.48 -17.01
N HIS A 70 16.02 -25.25 -17.42
CA HIS A 70 15.62 -24.26 -18.42
C HIS A 70 14.90 -23.06 -17.78
N THR A 71 14.67 -23.11 -16.46
CA THR A 71 13.93 -22.09 -15.74
C THR A 71 14.79 -21.55 -14.62
N SER A 72 14.86 -20.23 -14.48
CA SER A 72 15.55 -19.60 -13.36
C SER A 72 14.86 -18.33 -12.91
N LEU A 73 15.05 -17.97 -11.65
CA LEU A 73 14.75 -16.61 -11.21
C LEU A 73 15.84 -15.67 -11.69
N LEU A 74 15.45 -14.44 -12.02
CA LEU A 74 16.39 -13.41 -12.44
C LEU A 74 17.12 -12.83 -11.22
N GLY A 75 18.44 -12.73 -11.31
CA GLY A 75 19.25 -12.04 -10.32
C GLY A 75 19.01 -10.53 -10.30
N THR A 76 19.39 -9.88 -9.21
CA THR A 76 19.52 -8.42 -9.16
C THR A 76 20.69 -8.05 -8.26
N ILE A 77 21.39 -6.97 -8.60
CA ILE A 77 22.48 -6.44 -7.79
C ILE A 77 22.00 -5.15 -7.13
N SER A 78 21.87 -5.17 -5.80
CA SER A 78 21.60 -3.94 -5.07
C SER A 78 22.88 -3.13 -4.92
N THR A 79 22.77 -1.82 -5.09
CA THR A 79 23.89 -0.90 -4.98
C THR A 79 23.73 0.06 -3.81
N PHE A 80 24.85 0.63 -3.36
CA PHE A 80 24.86 1.67 -2.35
C PHE A 80 24.30 2.99 -2.91
N ARG A 81 23.23 3.50 -2.29
CA ARG A 81 22.57 4.76 -2.67
C ARG A 81 22.03 5.53 -1.46
N ASP A 82 22.16 6.84 -1.52
CA ASP A 82 21.54 7.81 -0.59
C ASP A 82 21.64 7.38 0.89
N ARG A 83 20.50 6.98 1.47
CA ARG A 83 20.36 6.64 2.89
C ARG A 83 21.05 5.34 3.26
N SER A 84 21.19 4.37 2.35
CA SER A 84 21.82 3.08 2.68
C SER A 84 23.31 3.26 2.95
N ILE A 85 23.97 4.13 2.18
CA ILE A 85 25.37 4.53 2.39
C ILE A 85 25.56 5.06 3.81
N VAL A 86 24.75 6.06 4.19
CA VAL A 86 24.86 6.72 5.50
C VAL A 86 24.61 5.72 6.63
N ARG A 87 23.64 4.82 6.47
CA ARG A 87 23.33 3.80 7.48
C ARG A 87 24.46 2.79 7.67
N GLU A 88 25.00 2.24 6.59
CA GLU A 88 26.05 1.23 6.70
C GLU A 88 27.37 1.85 7.18
N LEU A 89 27.78 3.00 6.63
CA LEU A 89 28.98 3.70 7.10
C LEU A 89 28.80 4.17 8.56
N GLY A 90 27.62 4.65 8.95
CA GLY A 90 27.33 5.02 10.33
C GLY A 90 27.55 3.88 11.33
N LYS A 91 27.15 2.65 10.97
CA LYS A 91 27.43 1.44 11.78
C LYS A 91 28.93 1.15 11.85
N VAL A 92 29.65 1.26 10.73
CA VAL A 92 31.10 1.04 10.67
C VAL A 92 31.84 2.01 11.60
N TYR A 93 31.40 3.27 11.66
CA TYR A 93 31.94 4.28 12.57
C TYR A 93 31.40 4.18 14.02
N GLY A 94 30.55 3.20 14.32
CA GLY A 94 30.06 2.95 15.67
C GLY A 94 28.99 3.93 16.16
N LEU A 95 28.30 4.64 15.26
CA LEU A 95 27.24 5.57 15.65
C LEU A 95 26.05 4.82 16.28
N PRO A 96 25.47 5.32 17.39
CA PRO A 96 24.23 4.79 17.94
C PRO A 96 23.09 4.83 16.91
N LYS A 97 22.14 3.89 17.00
CA LYS A 97 20.99 3.82 16.07
C LYS A 97 20.21 5.13 16.00
N SER A 98 20.01 5.80 17.14
CA SER A 98 19.32 7.09 17.22
C SER A 98 20.02 8.18 16.42
N GLU A 99 21.35 8.24 16.48
CA GLU A 99 22.16 9.19 15.71
C GLU A 99 22.15 8.88 14.21
N ILE A 100 22.27 7.60 13.84
CA ILE A 100 22.15 7.19 12.43
C ILE A 100 20.76 7.56 11.88
N ASP A 101 19.70 7.26 12.62
CA ASP A 101 18.34 7.60 12.23
C ASP A 101 18.15 9.12 12.09
N HIS A 102 18.72 9.90 13.02
CA HIS A 102 18.72 11.36 12.96
C HIS A 102 19.48 11.90 11.74
N LEU A 103 20.68 11.39 11.48
CA LEU A 103 21.51 11.78 10.34
C LEU A 103 20.83 11.50 8.99
N VAL A 104 20.16 10.36 8.88
CA VAL A 104 19.42 9.97 7.68
C VAL A 104 18.16 10.83 7.48
N GLN A 105 17.51 11.23 8.59
CA GLN A 105 16.26 11.99 8.55
C GLN A 105 16.48 13.49 8.35
N TYR A 106 17.51 14.06 8.97
CA TYR A 106 17.81 15.49 8.99
C TYR A 106 19.27 15.77 8.59
N PRO A 107 19.72 15.40 7.38
CA PRO A 107 21.13 15.44 7.00
C PRO A 107 21.76 16.85 7.13
N ASP A 108 20.97 17.91 6.97
CA ASP A 108 21.44 19.31 7.01
C ASP A 108 21.51 19.91 8.43
N ASP A 109 21.10 19.16 9.47
CA ASP A 109 21.09 19.65 10.85
C ASP A 109 22.51 19.96 11.37
N MET A 110 22.64 21.03 12.17
CA MET A 110 23.92 21.40 12.77
C MET A 110 24.49 20.31 13.68
N MET A 111 23.63 19.53 14.36
CA MET A 111 24.06 18.38 15.20
C MET A 111 24.76 17.29 14.38
N ASN A 112 24.50 17.25 13.08
CA ASN A 112 25.11 16.27 12.18
C ASN A 112 26.45 16.75 11.60
N ARG A 113 26.92 17.97 11.91
CA ARG A 113 28.21 18.49 11.46
C ARG A 113 29.33 18.05 12.40
N SER A 114 29.72 16.79 12.28
CA SER A 114 30.88 16.21 12.97
C SER A 114 31.94 15.77 11.97
N GLN A 115 33.19 15.67 12.42
CA GLN A 115 34.28 15.13 11.61
C GLN A 115 33.99 13.69 11.12
N ILE A 116 33.25 12.91 11.92
CA ILE A 116 32.83 11.55 11.55
C ILE A 116 31.80 11.62 10.42
N THR A 117 30.79 12.47 10.55
CA THR A 117 29.76 12.63 9.52
C THR A 117 30.36 13.12 8.20
N GLU A 118 31.29 14.08 8.23
CA GLU A 118 31.97 14.55 7.03
C GLU A 118 32.76 13.44 6.33
N LYS A 119 33.45 12.59 7.11
CA LYS A 119 34.11 11.39 6.57
C LYS A 119 33.13 10.39 5.97
N ILE A 120 32.01 10.12 6.65
CA ILE A 120 30.92 9.29 6.14
C ILE A 120 30.44 9.80 4.79
N MET A 121 30.19 11.11 4.68
CA MET A 121 29.74 11.71 3.42
C MET A 121 30.82 11.65 2.35
N TYR A 122 32.07 11.96 2.68
CA TYR A 122 33.19 11.89 1.73
C TYR A 122 33.40 10.49 1.16
N ILE A 123 33.44 9.47 2.01
CA ILE A 123 33.56 8.07 1.58
C ILE A 123 32.29 7.65 0.84
N GLY A 124 31.13 8.06 1.34
CA GLY A 124 29.84 7.78 0.75
C GLY A 124 29.75 8.17 -0.73
N HIS A 125 30.24 9.37 -1.08
CA HIS A 125 30.28 9.81 -2.47
C HIS A 125 31.17 8.95 -3.38
N LYS A 126 32.20 8.28 -2.82
CA LYS A 126 33.09 7.39 -3.59
C LYS A 126 32.51 6.00 -3.82
N ILE A 127 31.50 5.61 -3.04
CA ILE A 127 30.86 4.29 -3.13
C ILE A 127 29.43 4.38 -3.66
N ILE A 128 29.06 5.50 -4.29
CA ILE A 128 27.78 5.61 -5.00
C ILE A 128 27.76 4.56 -6.12
N ASP A 129 26.65 3.82 -6.21
CA ASP A 129 26.44 2.74 -7.17
C ASP A 129 27.39 1.54 -7.03
N PHE A 130 28.19 1.49 -5.95
CA PHE A 130 29.03 0.33 -5.67
C PHE A 130 28.14 -0.89 -5.34
N PRO A 131 28.44 -2.09 -5.89
CA PRO A 131 27.68 -3.30 -5.59
C PRO A 131 27.71 -3.63 -4.10
N ASN A 132 26.54 -3.92 -3.51
CA ASN A 132 26.40 -4.25 -2.10
C ASN A 132 26.11 -5.74 -1.92
N GLN A 133 24.92 -6.18 -2.33
CA GLN A 133 24.50 -7.57 -2.22
C GLN A 133 23.73 -8.01 -3.46
N ARG A 134 23.94 -9.27 -3.84
CA ARG A 134 23.12 -9.97 -4.82
C ARG A 134 21.81 -10.37 -4.17
N SER A 135 20.73 -10.20 -4.90
CA SER A 135 19.38 -10.56 -4.48
C SER A 135 18.62 -11.16 -5.65
N ILE A 136 17.37 -11.51 -5.42
CA ILE A 136 16.46 -12.06 -6.45
C ILE A 136 15.60 -10.90 -6.96
N HIS A 137 15.43 -10.81 -8.28
CA HIS A 137 14.50 -9.85 -8.89
C HIS A 137 13.08 -10.05 -8.33
N ALA A 138 12.37 -8.95 -8.10
CA ALA A 138 11.10 -8.99 -7.38
C ALA A 138 10.03 -9.83 -8.09
N GLY A 139 10.09 -9.97 -9.42
CA GLY A 139 9.17 -10.79 -10.21
C GLY A 139 9.81 -11.61 -11.33
N GLY A 140 11.09 -11.41 -11.63
CA GLY A 140 11.66 -11.83 -12.91
C GLY A 140 11.91 -13.34 -12.95
N VAL A 141 11.32 -14.01 -13.93
CA VAL A 141 11.53 -15.41 -14.26
C VAL A 141 12.03 -15.50 -15.69
N LEU A 142 13.06 -16.31 -15.92
CA LEU A 142 13.60 -16.60 -17.23
C LEU A 142 13.26 -18.03 -17.61
N ILE A 143 12.87 -18.22 -18.87
CA ILE A 143 12.65 -19.53 -19.49
C ILE A 143 13.48 -19.57 -20.77
N SER A 144 14.27 -20.62 -20.95
CA SER A 144 15.24 -20.75 -22.04
C SER A 144 15.10 -22.05 -22.81
N GLU A 145 15.40 -22.04 -24.11
CA GLU A 145 15.41 -23.25 -24.93
C GLU A 145 16.59 -24.19 -24.55
N GLU A 146 17.79 -23.63 -24.40
CA GLU A 146 18.96 -24.33 -23.84
C GLU A 146 18.99 -24.23 -22.32
N PRO A 147 19.71 -25.09 -21.58
CA PRO A 147 19.87 -24.94 -20.14
C PRO A 147 20.40 -23.54 -19.77
N ILE A 148 19.87 -22.92 -18.71
CA ILE A 148 20.29 -21.58 -18.26
C ILE A 148 21.81 -21.54 -17.99
N SER A 149 22.37 -22.67 -17.54
CA SER A 149 23.81 -22.83 -17.31
C SER A 149 24.68 -22.63 -18.56
N SER A 150 24.11 -22.71 -19.77
CA SER A 150 24.80 -22.41 -21.03
C SER A 150 25.11 -20.91 -21.18
N TYR A 151 24.40 -20.05 -20.44
CA TYR A 151 24.51 -18.59 -20.54
C TYR A 151 25.13 -17.96 -19.28
N THR A 152 25.00 -18.61 -18.11
CA THR A 152 25.52 -18.09 -16.84
C THR A 152 25.66 -19.15 -15.77
N ALA A 153 26.47 -18.86 -14.74
CA ALA A 153 26.38 -19.55 -13.47
C ALA A 153 25.05 -19.22 -12.75
N LEU A 154 24.64 -20.15 -11.88
CA LEU A 154 23.40 -20.09 -11.10
C LEU A 154 23.73 -20.24 -9.60
N ASP A 155 22.93 -19.63 -8.73
CA ASP A 155 22.96 -19.88 -7.29
C ASP A 155 21.65 -20.49 -6.79
N MET A 156 21.72 -21.13 -5.62
CA MET A 156 20.55 -21.63 -4.89
C MET A 156 20.34 -20.80 -3.61
N PRO A 157 19.62 -19.67 -3.66
CA PRO A 157 19.28 -18.89 -2.47
C PRO A 157 18.35 -19.68 -1.53
N PRO A 158 18.21 -19.27 -0.24
CA PRO A 158 17.30 -19.89 0.72
C PRO A 158 15.83 -19.98 0.26
N LYS A 159 15.45 -19.19 -0.75
CA LYS A 159 14.14 -19.27 -1.39
C LYS A 159 13.89 -20.62 -2.08
N GLY A 160 14.94 -21.38 -2.42
CA GLY A 160 14.83 -22.74 -2.95
C GLY A 160 14.66 -22.84 -4.48
N PHE A 161 14.88 -21.75 -5.21
CA PHE A 161 14.82 -21.71 -6.68
C PHE A 161 16.14 -21.21 -7.26
N GLN A 162 16.62 -21.84 -8.32
CA GLN A 162 17.84 -21.45 -9.01
C GLN A 162 17.72 -20.01 -9.54
N THR A 163 18.76 -19.20 -9.34
CA THR A 163 18.76 -17.77 -9.68
C THR A 163 19.99 -17.41 -10.51
N THR A 164 19.84 -16.59 -11.55
CA THR A 164 20.96 -16.11 -12.37
C THR A 164 21.87 -15.16 -11.58
N GLN A 165 23.15 -15.11 -11.94
CA GLN A 165 24.11 -14.21 -11.29
C GLN A 165 24.08 -12.77 -11.83
N TRP A 166 23.53 -12.57 -13.02
CA TRP A 166 23.40 -11.26 -13.65
C TRP A 166 21.98 -10.69 -13.51
N ASP A 167 21.83 -9.40 -13.83
CA ASP A 167 20.59 -8.65 -13.65
C ASP A 167 19.77 -8.47 -14.93
N MET A 168 18.62 -7.81 -14.83
CA MET A 168 17.70 -7.63 -15.97
C MET A 168 18.33 -6.94 -17.18
N TYR A 169 19.35 -6.11 -17.00
CA TYR A 169 19.97 -5.40 -18.12
C TYR A 169 20.82 -6.35 -18.95
N VAL A 170 21.60 -7.20 -18.28
CA VAL A 170 22.37 -8.26 -18.94
C VAL A 170 21.44 -9.28 -19.61
N ALA A 171 20.27 -9.55 -19.00
CA ALA A 171 19.21 -10.35 -19.64
C ALA A 171 18.86 -9.84 -21.02
N GLU A 172 18.47 -8.57 -21.07
CA GLU A 172 17.99 -7.91 -22.28
C GLU A 172 19.11 -7.84 -23.33
N GLU A 173 20.36 -7.60 -22.92
CA GLU A 173 21.52 -7.56 -23.82
C GLU A 173 21.84 -8.92 -24.46
N ILE A 174 21.64 -10.02 -23.72
CA ILE A 174 21.85 -11.39 -24.22
C ILE A 174 20.62 -11.90 -25.00
N GLY A 175 19.53 -11.13 -25.03
CA GLY A 175 18.29 -11.48 -25.74
C GLY A 175 17.32 -12.33 -24.93
N PHE A 176 17.50 -12.38 -23.61
CA PHE A 176 16.52 -13.00 -22.71
C PHE A 176 15.31 -12.09 -22.50
N GLU A 177 14.14 -12.68 -22.65
CA GLU A 177 12.89 -12.10 -22.18
C GLU A 177 12.64 -12.55 -20.75
N LYS A 178 12.23 -11.61 -19.91
CA LYS A 178 11.76 -11.90 -18.56
C LYS A 178 10.24 -12.00 -18.55
N LEU A 179 9.73 -12.91 -17.74
CA LEU A 179 8.34 -12.92 -17.32
C LEU A 179 8.29 -12.35 -15.91
N ASP A 180 7.54 -11.26 -15.71
CA ASP A 180 7.38 -10.70 -14.37
C ASP A 180 6.19 -11.36 -13.66
N ILE A 181 6.51 -12.29 -12.75
CA ILE A 181 5.58 -12.99 -11.85
C ILE A 181 5.55 -12.26 -10.51
N LEU A 182 4.57 -11.38 -10.37
CA LEU A 182 4.50 -10.42 -9.28
C LEU A 182 3.50 -10.87 -8.23
N SER A 183 3.75 -10.45 -7.00
CA SER A 183 2.87 -10.65 -5.87
C SER A 183 2.20 -9.35 -5.47
N GLN A 184 0.89 -9.38 -5.33
CA GLN A 184 0.09 -8.22 -4.96
C GLN A 184 -0.82 -8.55 -3.78
N ARG A 185 -0.89 -7.62 -2.82
CA ARG A 185 -1.70 -7.80 -1.61
C ARG A 185 -3.19 -7.61 -1.86
N GLY A 186 -3.59 -6.72 -2.76
CA GLY A 186 -5.00 -6.45 -3.05
C GLY A 186 -5.75 -7.66 -3.59
N ILE A 187 -5.13 -8.43 -4.50
CA ILE A 187 -5.64 -9.75 -4.92
C ILE A 187 -5.81 -10.69 -3.71
N GLY A 188 -4.85 -10.66 -2.77
CA GLY A 188 -4.95 -11.39 -1.50
C GLY A 188 -6.14 -10.95 -0.64
N HIS A 189 -6.46 -9.64 -0.60
CA HIS A 189 -7.62 -9.11 0.11
C HIS A 189 -8.91 -9.68 -0.47
N ILE A 190 -9.03 -9.64 -1.81
CA ILE A 190 -10.23 -10.10 -2.53
C ILE A 190 -10.44 -11.60 -2.28
N LYS A 191 -9.42 -12.42 -2.52
CA LYS A 191 -9.51 -13.87 -2.35
C LYS A 191 -9.88 -14.27 -0.92
N GLU A 192 -9.15 -13.75 0.07
CA GLU A 192 -9.40 -14.09 1.46
C GLU A 192 -10.74 -13.54 1.97
N CYS A 193 -11.20 -12.38 1.47
CA CYS A 193 -12.52 -11.87 1.82
C CYS A 193 -13.63 -12.83 1.35
N VAL A 194 -13.55 -13.40 0.15
CA VAL A 194 -14.55 -14.35 -0.35
C VAL A 194 -14.58 -15.61 0.52
N GLU A 195 -13.40 -16.13 0.90
CA GLU A 195 -13.29 -17.27 1.82
C GLU A 195 -13.95 -16.96 3.17
N ILE A 196 -13.64 -15.80 3.75
CA ILE A 196 -14.22 -15.37 5.03
C ILE A 196 -15.74 -15.15 4.93
N VAL A 197 -16.24 -14.56 3.84
CA VAL A 197 -17.69 -14.38 3.63
C VAL A 197 -18.40 -15.72 3.51
N LEU A 198 -17.80 -16.68 2.80
CA LEU A 198 -18.33 -18.02 2.71
C LEU A 198 -18.38 -18.67 4.10
N ASP A 199 -17.35 -18.50 4.93
CA ASP A 199 -17.32 -19.09 6.27
C ASP A 199 -18.28 -18.41 7.26
N ASN A 200 -18.30 -17.07 7.30
CA ASN A 200 -19.05 -16.27 8.27
C ASN A 200 -20.53 -16.11 7.90
N GLN A 201 -20.85 -15.94 6.62
CA GLN A 201 -22.21 -15.65 6.13
C GLN A 201 -22.79 -16.74 5.23
N LYS A 202 -22.03 -17.79 4.86
CA LYS A 202 -22.47 -18.87 3.96
C LYS A 202 -22.89 -18.37 2.57
N ARG A 203 -22.34 -17.25 2.12
CA ARG A 203 -22.60 -16.67 0.78
C ARG A 203 -21.42 -16.87 -0.14
N ARG A 204 -21.68 -17.36 -1.36
CA ARG A 204 -20.68 -17.43 -2.44
C ARG A 204 -20.72 -16.14 -3.24
N ILE A 205 -19.54 -15.64 -3.60
CA ILE A 205 -19.38 -14.44 -4.41
C ILE A 205 -18.50 -14.81 -5.59
N ASP A 206 -18.96 -14.50 -6.80
CA ASP A 206 -18.10 -14.51 -7.97
C ASP A 206 -17.44 -13.13 -8.10
N VAL A 207 -16.13 -13.07 -7.87
CA VAL A 207 -15.37 -11.82 -7.95
C VAL A 207 -15.07 -11.41 -9.40
N HIS A 208 -15.32 -12.27 -10.38
CA HIS A 208 -15.08 -11.96 -11.79
C HIS A 208 -16.25 -11.22 -12.46
N ASP A 209 -17.39 -11.05 -11.77
CA ASP A 209 -18.55 -10.29 -12.26
C ASP A 209 -18.36 -8.76 -12.11
N VAL A 210 -17.29 -8.24 -12.72
CA VAL A 210 -16.88 -6.83 -12.65
C VAL A 210 -17.96 -5.91 -13.23
N GLU A 211 -18.66 -6.34 -14.27
CA GLU A 211 -19.71 -5.56 -14.93
C GLU A 211 -20.89 -5.28 -14.01
N ALA A 212 -21.28 -6.24 -13.17
CA ALA A 212 -22.27 -5.99 -12.13
C ALA A 212 -21.77 -4.99 -11.10
N PHE A 213 -20.50 -5.10 -10.68
CA PHE A 213 -19.92 -4.23 -9.65
C PHE A 213 -19.81 -2.77 -10.11
N LYS A 214 -19.46 -2.53 -11.39
CA LYS A 214 -19.43 -1.19 -12.01
C LYS A 214 -20.79 -0.49 -11.95
N LYS A 215 -21.89 -1.24 -11.94
CA LYS A 215 -23.27 -0.73 -11.94
C LYS A 215 -23.89 -0.63 -10.54
N ASP A 216 -23.30 -1.26 -9.53
CA ASP A 216 -23.85 -1.33 -8.17
C ASP A 216 -23.93 0.06 -7.49
N PRO A 217 -25.12 0.48 -7.03
CA PRO A 217 -25.31 1.82 -6.45
C PRO A 217 -24.56 2.04 -5.14
N LYS A 218 -24.35 1.00 -4.32
CA LYS A 218 -23.58 1.12 -3.07
C LYS A 218 -22.09 1.32 -3.37
N VAL A 219 -21.57 0.60 -4.36
CA VAL A 219 -20.18 0.76 -4.83
C VAL A 219 -19.94 2.18 -5.32
N LYS A 220 -20.82 2.69 -6.21
CA LYS A 220 -20.73 4.07 -6.70
C LYS A 220 -20.80 5.10 -5.58
N ALA A 221 -21.73 4.92 -4.64
CA ALA A 221 -21.86 5.82 -3.49
C ALA A 221 -20.62 5.80 -2.59
N GLN A 222 -20.02 4.62 -2.37
CA GLN A 222 -18.81 4.49 -1.57
C GLN A 222 -17.58 5.11 -2.25
N LEU A 223 -17.45 4.94 -3.57
CA LEU A 223 -16.41 5.58 -4.38
C LEU A 223 -16.53 7.12 -4.30
N LYS A 224 -17.74 7.65 -4.48
CA LYS A 224 -18.03 9.09 -4.41
C LYS A 224 -17.72 9.71 -3.06
N ARG A 225 -17.92 8.97 -1.97
CA ARG A 225 -17.53 9.39 -0.61
C ARG A 225 -16.03 9.28 -0.32
N GLY A 226 -15.24 8.63 -1.19
CA GLY A 226 -13.80 8.39 -0.95
C GLY A 226 -13.51 7.48 0.25
N GLU A 227 -14.45 6.58 0.59
CA GLU A 227 -14.33 5.63 1.71
C GLU A 227 -13.65 4.32 1.29
N THR A 228 -12.42 4.44 0.82
CA THR A 228 -11.69 3.40 0.07
C THR A 228 -10.61 2.68 0.88
N ASN A 229 -10.58 2.83 2.20
CA ASN A 229 -9.61 2.15 3.07
C ASN A 229 -9.58 0.63 2.81
N GLY A 230 -8.39 0.07 2.54
CA GLY A 230 -8.20 -1.34 2.22
C GLY A 230 -8.45 -1.70 0.74
N CYS A 231 -9.05 -0.80 -0.05
CA CYS A 231 -9.23 -0.99 -1.48
C CYS A 231 -7.92 -0.67 -2.21
N PHE A 232 -7.42 -1.65 -2.96
CA PHE A 232 -6.17 -1.51 -3.70
C PHE A 232 -6.21 -0.31 -4.65
N TYR A 233 -5.04 0.31 -4.85
CA TYR A 233 -4.80 1.45 -5.74
C TYR A 233 -5.39 2.80 -5.28
N ILE A 234 -6.48 2.80 -4.51
CA ILE A 234 -7.27 4.01 -4.26
C ILE A 234 -7.43 4.45 -2.80
N GLU A 235 -6.60 3.96 -1.89
CA GLU A 235 -6.73 4.23 -0.45
C GLU A 235 -5.85 5.37 0.11
N SER A 236 -4.87 5.87 -0.66
CA SER A 236 -3.97 6.93 -0.18
C SER A 236 -4.72 8.24 0.12
N PRO A 237 -4.26 9.08 1.06
CA PRO A 237 -4.95 10.34 1.39
C PRO A 237 -5.16 11.25 0.17
N ALA A 238 -4.12 11.37 -0.66
CA ALA A 238 -4.19 12.16 -1.89
C ALA A 238 -5.22 11.63 -2.88
N MET A 239 -5.28 10.30 -3.07
CA MET A 239 -6.29 9.70 -3.94
C MET A 239 -7.69 9.88 -3.37
N ARG A 240 -7.90 9.60 -2.08
CA ARG A 240 -9.20 9.77 -1.42
C ARG A 240 -9.71 11.20 -1.53
N GLY A 241 -8.82 12.18 -1.35
CA GLY A 241 -9.12 13.58 -1.59
C GLY A 241 -9.52 13.85 -3.04
N LEU A 242 -8.75 13.33 -4.01
CA LEU A 242 -9.08 13.49 -5.43
C LEU A 242 -10.44 12.88 -5.81
N LEU A 243 -10.75 11.67 -5.33
CA LEU A 243 -12.03 11.02 -5.59
C LEU A 243 -13.22 11.86 -5.09
N LYS A 244 -13.08 12.46 -3.90
CA LYS A 244 -14.07 13.39 -3.36
C LYS A 244 -14.21 14.66 -4.19
N LYS A 245 -13.09 15.27 -4.59
CA LYS A 245 -13.06 16.48 -5.45
C LYS A 245 -13.69 16.25 -6.82
N LEU A 246 -13.50 15.06 -7.40
CA LEU A 246 -14.09 14.67 -8.68
C LEU A 246 -15.54 14.17 -8.54
N HIS A 247 -16.05 13.91 -7.33
CA HIS A 247 -17.30 13.17 -7.15
C HIS A 247 -17.34 11.85 -7.95
N CYS A 248 -16.19 11.18 -8.02
CA CYS A 248 -15.97 9.99 -8.83
C CYS A 248 -16.98 8.89 -8.47
N ASP A 249 -17.76 8.41 -9.45
CA ASP A 249 -18.86 7.47 -9.23
C ASP A 249 -18.95 6.37 -10.30
N ASN A 250 -17.98 6.29 -11.20
CA ASN A 250 -17.97 5.33 -12.29
C ASN A 250 -16.55 4.90 -12.69
N TYR A 251 -16.48 3.83 -13.47
CA TYR A 251 -15.22 3.21 -13.87
C TYR A 251 -14.28 4.15 -14.64
N ILE A 252 -14.80 4.88 -15.64
CA ILE A 252 -14.01 5.79 -16.48
C ILE A 252 -13.40 6.92 -15.63
N SER A 253 -14.21 7.57 -14.78
CA SER A 253 -13.73 8.62 -13.88
C SER A 253 -12.67 8.12 -12.89
N LEU A 254 -12.71 6.84 -12.50
CA LEU A 254 -11.68 6.23 -11.66
C LEU A 254 -10.36 6.04 -12.43
N VAL A 255 -10.42 5.53 -13.66
CA VAL A 255 -9.27 5.35 -14.56
C VAL A 255 -8.56 6.68 -14.83
N ALA A 256 -9.32 7.77 -14.98
CA ALA A 256 -8.80 9.11 -15.10
C ALA A 256 -8.18 9.62 -13.79
N ALA A 257 -8.89 9.48 -12.66
CA ALA A 257 -8.43 9.93 -11.34
C ALA A 257 -7.04 9.34 -10.98
N SER A 258 -6.85 8.04 -11.20
CA SER A 258 -5.56 7.38 -10.95
C SER A 258 -4.44 7.81 -11.89
N SER A 259 -4.78 8.30 -13.07
CA SER A 259 -3.80 8.79 -14.03
C SER A 259 -3.32 10.20 -13.68
N ILE A 260 -4.23 11.07 -13.18
CA ILE A 260 -3.92 12.48 -12.90
C ILE A 260 -3.34 12.76 -11.49
N ILE A 261 -3.47 11.85 -10.51
CA ILE A 261 -3.00 12.06 -9.12
C ILE A 261 -1.46 12.14 -8.94
N ARG A 262 -0.71 12.30 -10.03
CA ARG A 262 0.74 12.22 -10.08
C ARG A 262 1.39 13.55 -9.71
N PRO A 263 2.56 13.54 -9.04
CA PRO A 263 3.26 14.77 -8.65
C PRO A 263 3.56 15.73 -9.80
N GLY A 264 3.82 15.22 -11.01
CA GLY A 264 4.08 16.05 -12.20
C GLY A 264 2.84 16.75 -12.73
N VAL A 265 1.73 16.01 -12.85
CA VAL A 265 0.42 16.50 -13.31
C VAL A 265 -0.18 17.53 -12.35
N ALA A 266 0.02 17.36 -11.04
CA ALA A 266 -0.43 18.33 -10.06
C ALA A 266 0.35 19.65 -10.14
N LYS A 267 1.65 19.63 -10.47
CA LYS A 267 2.49 20.84 -10.57
C LYS A 267 2.17 21.70 -11.79
N SER A 268 1.72 21.10 -12.89
CA SER A 268 1.38 21.83 -14.12
C SER A 268 0.02 22.53 -14.07
N GLY A 269 -0.75 22.37 -13.00
CA GLY A 269 -2.12 22.89 -12.91
C GLY A 269 -3.17 22.04 -13.65
N MET A 270 -2.73 21.05 -14.44
CA MET A 270 -3.61 20.20 -15.25
C MET A 270 -4.60 19.38 -14.42
N MET A 271 -4.21 18.90 -13.23
CA MET A 271 -5.16 18.21 -12.35
C MET A 271 -6.33 19.12 -11.97
N ARG A 272 -6.06 20.40 -11.70
CA ARG A 272 -7.07 21.40 -11.37
C ARG A 272 -7.95 21.72 -12.57
N GLU A 273 -7.33 21.88 -13.74
CA GLU A 273 -8.05 22.10 -15.01
C GLU A 273 -9.00 20.93 -15.33
N TYR A 274 -8.52 19.68 -15.23
CA TYR A 274 -9.32 18.49 -15.44
C TYR A 274 -10.53 18.46 -14.48
N ILE A 275 -10.31 18.69 -13.18
CA ILE A 275 -11.41 18.71 -12.20
C ILE A 275 -12.41 19.84 -12.53
N TRP A 276 -11.93 21.01 -12.94
CA TRP A 276 -12.82 22.12 -13.30
C TRP A 276 -13.68 21.78 -14.52
N ARG A 277 -13.08 21.28 -15.61
CA ARG A 277 -13.81 20.88 -16.83
C ARG A 277 -14.75 19.69 -16.60
N PHE A 278 -14.36 18.76 -15.73
CA PHE A 278 -15.22 17.65 -15.31
C PHE A 278 -16.55 18.14 -14.72
N HIS A 279 -16.52 19.21 -13.92
CA HIS A 279 -17.72 19.81 -13.33
C HIS A 279 -18.42 20.82 -14.26
N HIS A 280 -17.72 21.35 -15.27
CA HIS A 280 -18.22 22.36 -16.21
C HIS A 280 -17.99 21.92 -17.66
N PRO A 281 -18.60 20.79 -18.11
CA PRO A 281 -18.29 20.18 -19.41
C PRO A 281 -18.63 21.06 -20.63
N GLY A 282 -19.41 22.12 -20.46
CA GLY A 282 -19.79 23.05 -21.53
C GLY A 282 -19.18 24.46 -21.42
N GLU A 283 -18.28 24.71 -20.46
CA GLU A 283 -17.70 26.05 -20.22
C GLU A 283 -16.27 26.20 -20.76
N PHE A 284 -15.81 25.29 -21.61
CA PHE A 284 -14.51 25.36 -22.25
C PHE A 284 -14.61 25.09 -23.75
N GLU A 285 -13.64 25.61 -24.50
CA GLU A 285 -13.54 25.39 -25.95
C GLU A 285 -12.40 24.43 -26.26
N TYR A 286 -12.65 23.54 -27.21
CA TYR A 286 -11.61 22.69 -27.77
C TYR A 286 -10.79 23.47 -28.79
N ILE A 287 -9.48 23.23 -28.81
CA ILE A 287 -8.57 23.88 -29.78
C ILE A 287 -8.92 23.50 -31.23
N HIS A 288 -9.45 22.29 -31.42
CA HIS A 288 -9.79 21.76 -32.73
C HIS A 288 -10.87 20.66 -32.59
N PRO A 289 -11.79 20.47 -33.55
CA PRO A 289 -12.80 19.40 -33.51
C PRO A 289 -12.23 17.99 -33.31
N VAL A 290 -11.05 17.70 -33.84
CA VAL A 290 -10.36 16.40 -33.60
C VAL A 290 -10.02 16.20 -32.12
N MET A 291 -9.71 17.28 -31.38
CA MET A 291 -9.45 17.19 -29.94
C MET A 291 -10.76 16.88 -29.20
N GLU A 292 -11.89 17.43 -29.64
CA GLU A 292 -13.20 17.10 -29.09
C GLU A 292 -13.55 15.63 -29.32
N GLU A 293 -13.41 15.16 -30.56
CA GLU A 293 -13.69 13.78 -30.93
C GLU A 293 -12.83 12.79 -30.13
N GLN A 294 -11.52 13.02 -30.06
CA GLN A 294 -10.56 12.06 -29.51
C GLN A 294 -10.35 12.18 -27.99
N LEU A 295 -10.63 13.35 -27.40
CA LEU A 295 -10.42 13.64 -25.97
C LEU A 295 -11.71 14.07 -25.25
N SER A 296 -12.88 13.71 -25.79
CA SER A 296 -14.18 13.96 -25.14
C SER A 296 -14.25 13.35 -23.74
N GLU A 297 -13.74 12.12 -23.57
CA GLU A 297 -13.67 11.41 -22.27
C GLU A 297 -12.88 12.18 -21.21
N THR A 298 -11.90 12.97 -21.63
CA THR A 298 -10.99 13.71 -20.75
C THR A 298 -11.19 15.22 -20.84
N PHE A 299 -12.30 15.68 -21.40
CA PHE A 299 -12.66 17.10 -21.52
C PHE A 299 -11.57 17.92 -22.22
N GLY A 300 -10.94 17.35 -23.25
CA GLY A 300 -9.88 18.01 -24.03
C GLY A 300 -8.52 18.07 -23.34
N VAL A 301 -8.39 17.50 -22.14
CA VAL A 301 -7.11 17.43 -21.41
C VAL A 301 -6.46 16.09 -21.72
N MET A 302 -5.23 16.09 -22.24
CA MET A 302 -4.49 14.83 -22.39
C MET A 302 -4.17 14.24 -21.00
N VAL A 303 -4.54 12.98 -20.78
CA VAL A 303 -4.36 12.25 -19.50
C VAL A 303 -3.60 10.94 -19.73
N TYR A 304 -3.71 10.37 -20.92
CA TYR A 304 -3.16 9.07 -21.25
C TYR A 304 -2.03 9.14 -22.26
N GLN A 305 -1.18 8.12 -22.25
CA GLN A 305 -0.19 7.87 -23.30
C GLN A 305 -0.87 7.60 -24.64
N GLU A 306 -2.02 6.94 -24.58
CA GLU A 306 -2.91 6.66 -25.70
C GLU A 306 -3.48 7.95 -26.30
N ASP A 307 -3.77 8.98 -25.49
CA ASP A 307 -4.23 10.29 -26.00
C ASP A 307 -3.18 10.95 -26.90
N VAL A 308 -1.90 10.84 -26.53
CA VAL A 308 -0.79 11.35 -27.36
C VAL A 308 -0.76 10.63 -28.70
N ILE A 309 -0.94 9.30 -28.70
CA ILE A 309 -0.97 8.51 -29.92
C ILE A 309 -2.17 8.91 -30.80
N LYS A 310 -3.37 9.02 -30.19
CA LYS A 310 -4.60 9.45 -30.86
C LYS A 310 -4.45 10.80 -31.54
N ILE A 311 -3.95 11.80 -30.83
CA ILE A 311 -3.78 13.15 -31.41
C ILE A 311 -2.71 13.15 -32.50
N CYS A 312 -1.56 12.50 -32.29
CA CYS A 312 -0.54 12.39 -33.33
C CYS A 312 -1.06 11.75 -34.61
N HIS A 313 -1.94 10.75 -34.49
CA HIS A 313 -2.54 10.05 -35.62
C HIS A 313 -3.67 10.86 -36.28
N HIS A 314 -4.70 11.22 -35.51
CA HIS A 314 -5.92 11.83 -36.06
C HIS A 314 -5.74 13.30 -36.40
N PHE A 315 -5.03 14.07 -35.57
CA PHE A 315 -4.77 15.48 -35.84
C PHE A 315 -3.68 15.62 -36.89
N ALA A 316 -2.49 15.07 -36.64
CA ALA A 316 -1.33 15.28 -37.49
C ALA A 316 -1.11 14.20 -38.57
N GLY A 317 -1.96 13.18 -38.70
CA GLY A 317 -1.84 12.19 -39.77
C GLY A 317 -0.61 11.29 -39.71
N LEU A 318 0.03 11.14 -38.53
CA LEU A 318 1.14 10.20 -38.38
C LEU A 318 0.61 8.76 -38.35
N ASP A 319 1.36 7.79 -38.88
CA ASP A 319 1.00 6.38 -38.64
C ASP A 319 1.13 6.01 -37.15
N LEU A 320 0.36 5.02 -36.70
CA LEU A 320 0.27 4.63 -35.28
C LEU A 320 1.63 4.18 -34.71
N ALA A 321 2.46 3.55 -35.55
CA ALA A 321 3.79 3.12 -35.14
C ALA A 321 4.71 4.31 -34.84
N ASP A 322 4.70 5.36 -35.68
CA ASP A 322 5.47 6.58 -35.48
C ASP A 322 4.92 7.42 -34.32
N ALA A 323 3.60 7.41 -34.12
CA ALA A 323 2.96 8.04 -32.97
C ALA A 323 3.44 7.42 -31.63
N ASP A 324 3.54 6.09 -31.53
CA ASP A 324 4.11 5.45 -30.33
C ASP A 324 5.61 5.72 -30.16
N VAL A 325 6.39 5.71 -31.26
CA VAL A 325 7.82 6.08 -31.21
C VAL A 325 7.99 7.51 -30.68
N LEU A 326 7.16 8.45 -31.15
CA LEU A 326 7.19 9.84 -30.69
C LEU A 326 6.89 9.94 -29.18
N ARG A 327 5.83 9.28 -28.72
CA ARG A 327 5.47 9.22 -27.30
C ARG A 327 6.62 8.68 -26.42
N ARG A 328 7.31 7.61 -26.86
CA ARG A 328 8.48 7.05 -26.13
C ARG A 328 9.63 8.04 -26.05
N ALA A 329 9.91 8.72 -27.14
CA ALA A 329 10.97 9.72 -27.21
C ALA A 329 10.72 10.88 -26.25
N MET A 330 9.49 11.36 -26.20
CA MET A 330 9.11 12.45 -25.29
C MET A 330 9.02 12.00 -23.82
N SER A 331 8.84 10.70 -23.55
CA SER A 331 8.90 10.13 -22.19
C SER A 331 10.34 9.96 -21.65
N GLY A 332 11.37 10.40 -22.40
CA GLY A 332 12.78 10.28 -22.02
C GLY A 332 13.35 8.86 -22.07
N LYS A 333 12.59 7.88 -22.58
CA LYS A 333 12.95 6.45 -22.62
C LYS A 333 13.57 6.02 -23.95
N PHE A 334 13.93 6.96 -24.82
CA PHE A 334 14.41 6.66 -26.18
C PHE A 334 15.82 7.19 -26.40
N ARG A 335 16.68 6.34 -26.99
CA ARG A 335 18.10 6.64 -27.20
C ARG A 335 18.40 7.37 -28.53
N SER A 336 17.48 7.39 -29.50
CA SER A 336 17.74 7.99 -30.83
C SER A 336 17.10 9.37 -30.99
N LYS A 337 17.91 10.42 -30.82
CA LYS A 337 17.52 11.83 -31.06
C LYS A 337 17.20 12.13 -32.53
N THR A 338 17.76 11.34 -33.45
CA THR A 338 17.61 11.56 -34.90
C THR A 338 16.21 11.19 -35.38
N GLU A 339 15.70 10.03 -34.97
CA GLU A 339 14.36 9.59 -35.36
C GLU A 339 13.27 10.49 -34.79
N PHE A 340 13.46 10.99 -33.56
CA PHE A 340 12.58 11.97 -32.96
C PHE A 340 12.45 13.24 -33.81
N LYS A 341 13.58 13.82 -34.26
CA LYS A 341 13.57 15.02 -35.11
C LYS A 341 12.85 14.78 -36.44
N ARG A 342 13.02 13.58 -37.02
CA ARG A 342 12.36 13.20 -38.27
C ARG A 342 10.84 13.14 -38.12
N ILE A 343 10.34 12.46 -37.09
CA ILE A 343 8.89 12.36 -36.84
C ILE A 343 8.30 13.73 -36.47
N ALA A 344 9.03 14.54 -35.69
CA ALA A 344 8.62 15.90 -35.36
C ALA A 344 8.49 16.80 -36.60
N ALA A 345 9.45 16.74 -37.53
CA ALA A 345 9.36 17.47 -38.79
C ALA A 345 8.13 17.04 -39.60
N ARG A 346 7.87 15.73 -39.68
CA ARG A 346 6.71 15.17 -40.38
C ARG A 346 5.39 15.59 -39.75
N TYR A 347 5.31 15.72 -38.42
CA TYR A 347 4.13 16.25 -37.74
C TYR A 347 3.74 17.64 -38.27
N PHE A 348 4.70 18.58 -38.35
CA PHE A 348 4.42 19.93 -38.82
C PHE A 348 4.14 19.99 -40.33
N GLU A 349 4.82 19.18 -41.13
CA GLU A 349 4.56 19.06 -42.56
C GLU A 349 3.13 18.59 -42.83
N ASN A 350 2.70 17.50 -42.19
CA ASN A 350 1.34 16.98 -42.32
C ASN A 350 0.28 17.99 -41.85
N CYS A 351 0.56 18.75 -40.78
CA CYS A 351 -0.36 19.79 -40.31
C CYS A 351 -0.54 20.91 -41.36
N ARG A 352 0.53 21.29 -42.06
CA ARG A 352 0.45 22.27 -43.16
C ARG A 352 -0.30 21.72 -44.37
N GLU A 353 -0.06 20.47 -44.75
CA GLU A 353 -0.79 19.81 -45.83
C GLU A 353 -2.30 19.71 -45.54
N ARG A 354 -2.68 19.56 -44.27
CA ARG A 354 -4.06 19.57 -43.80
C ARG A 354 -4.68 20.96 -43.66
N GLY A 355 -3.91 22.03 -43.94
CA GLY A 355 -4.39 23.41 -43.91
C GLY A 355 -4.55 24.02 -42.52
N TYR A 356 -3.91 23.46 -41.49
CA TYR A 356 -3.99 24.02 -40.14
C TYR A 356 -3.09 25.25 -39.98
N PRO A 357 -3.52 26.29 -39.23
CA PRO A 357 -2.66 27.41 -38.87
C PRO A 357 -1.43 26.93 -38.10
N ASP A 358 -0.27 27.50 -38.45
CA ASP A 358 1.02 27.20 -37.81
C ASP A 358 0.98 27.36 -36.27
N GLU A 359 0.25 28.38 -35.79
CA GLU A 359 0.07 28.66 -34.36
C GLU A 359 -0.69 27.53 -33.65
N MET A 360 -1.77 27.03 -34.27
CA MET A 360 -2.55 25.91 -33.75
C MET A 360 -1.71 24.63 -33.68
N ALA A 361 -0.98 24.31 -34.76
CA ALA A 361 -0.12 23.12 -34.80
C ALA A 361 0.97 23.16 -33.72
N ARG A 362 1.56 24.34 -33.46
CA ARG A 362 2.54 24.56 -32.38
C ARG A 362 1.93 24.47 -31.00
N GLU A 363 0.72 24.96 -30.80
CA GLU A 363 0.03 24.85 -29.51
C GLU A 363 -0.29 23.38 -29.18
N VAL A 364 -0.83 22.62 -30.14
CA VAL A 364 -1.07 21.17 -29.95
C VAL A 364 0.24 20.43 -29.68
N TRP A 365 1.32 20.75 -30.40
CA TRP A 365 2.64 20.19 -30.14
C TRP A 365 3.16 20.50 -28.73
N ARG A 366 3.02 21.76 -28.29
CA ARG A 366 3.40 22.19 -26.94
C ARG A 366 2.68 21.40 -25.87
N GLN A 367 1.38 21.13 -26.06
CA GLN A 367 0.62 20.30 -25.13
C GLN A 367 1.11 18.86 -25.11
N ILE A 368 1.41 18.28 -26.28
CA ILE A 368 1.96 16.92 -26.38
C ILE A 368 3.31 16.82 -25.64
N GLU A 369 4.25 17.75 -25.89
CA GLU A 369 5.57 17.77 -25.22
C GLU A 369 5.45 17.96 -23.71
N SER A 370 4.60 18.89 -23.28
CA SER A 370 4.35 19.12 -21.85
C SER A 370 3.74 17.89 -21.18
N PHE A 371 2.99 17.08 -21.91
CA PHE A 371 2.25 15.95 -21.35
C PHE A 371 3.03 14.65 -21.34
N ALA A 372 3.84 14.38 -22.37
CA ALA A 372 4.48 13.08 -22.54
C ALA A 372 5.35 12.66 -21.35
N GLY A 373 6.02 13.61 -20.68
CA GLY A 373 6.82 13.34 -19.47
C GLY A 373 6.00 12.89 -18.25
N TYR A 374 4.69 13.11 -18.25
CA TYR A 374 3.78 12.83 -17.13
C TYR A 374 2.60 11.92 -17.49
N SER A 375 2.44 11.61 -18.78
CA SER A 375 1.42 10.73 -19.34
C SER A 375 1.44 9.32 -18.75
N PHE A 376 0.25 8.72 -18.59
CA PHE A 376 0.12 7.38 -18.03
C PHE A 376 -0.56 6.40 -18.98
N SER A 377 -0.26 5.11 -18.84
CA SER A 377 -0.91 4.05 -19.62
C SER A 377 -2.38 3.92 -19.19
N LYS A 378 -3.31 4.18 -20.10
CA LYS A 378 -4.75 3.98 -19.85
C LYS A 378 -5.04 2.53 -19.52
N ALA A 379 -4.48 1.61 -20.29
CA ALA A 379 -4.65 0.17 -20.12
C ALA A 379 -4.21 -0.33 -18.74
N HIS A 380 -3.07 0.16 -18.25
CA HIS A 380 -2.56 -0.20 -16.93
C HIS A 380 -3.44 0.41 -15.81
N SER A 381 -3.88 1.64 -15.99
CA SER A 381 -4.79 2.31 -15.05
C SER A 381 -6.13 1.57 -14.95
N ALA A 382 -6.64 1.11 -16.08
CA ALA A 382 -7.85 0.30 -16.20
C ALA A 382 -7.75 -1.05 -15.48
N SER A 383 -6.68 -1.81 -15.70
CA SER A 383 -6.47 -3.10 -15.00
C SER A 383 -6.56 -2.98 -13.48
N TYR A 384 -5.97 -1.92 -12.91
CA TYR A 384 -6.04 -1.68 -11.47
C TYR A 384 -7.38 -1.11 -11.01
N ALA A 385 -8.06 -0.30 -11.82
CA ALA A 385 -9.40 0.18 -11.52
C ALA A 385 -10.40 -0.99 -11.39
N VAL A 386 -10.26 -2.05 -12.20
CA VAL A 386 -11.07 -3.28 -12.05
C VAL A 386 -10.92 -3.87 -10.64
N GLU A 387 -9.69 -3.98 -10.15
CA GLU A 387 -9.41 -4.47 -8.79
C GLU A 387 -9.97 -3.58 -7.70
N SER A 388 -9.89 -2.26 -7.90
CA SER A 388 -10.51 -1.29 -7.00
C SER A 388 -12.01 -1.51 -6.91
N PHE A 389 -12.71 -1.79 -8.03
CA PHE A 389 -14.16 -2.06 -8.03
C PHE A 389 -14.52 -3.37 -7.32
N GLN A 390 -13.74 -4.45 -7.51
CA GLN A 390 -13.96 -5.69 -6.76
C GLN A 390 -13.76 -5.49 -5.25
N SER A 391 -12.69 -4.78 -4.88
CA SER A 391 -12.43 -4.42 -3.48
C SER A 391 -13.56 -3.56 -2.90
N LEU A 392 -14.05 -2.59 -3.67
CA LEU A 392 -15.15 -1.72 -3.27
C LEU A 392 -16.46 -2.49 -3.11
N TYR A 393 -16.78 -3.43 -4.01
CA TYR A 393 -17.96 -4.27 -3.89
C TYR A 393 -17.92 -5.09 -2.59
N LEU A 394 -16.81 -5.77 -2.34
CA LEU A 394 -16.61 -6.53 -1.11
C LEU A 394 -16.71 -5.63 0.13
N LYS A 395 -16.08 -4.45 0.10
CA LYS A 395 -16.18 -3.49 1.21
C LYS A 395 -17.60 -2.95 1.41
N SER A 396 -18.35 -2.69 0.34
CA SER A 396 -19.69 -2.09 0.38
C SER A 396 -20.73 -3.05 0.96
N HIS A 397 -20.58 -4.34 0.69
CA HIS A 397 -21.56 -5.37 1.07
C HIS A 397 -21.11 -6.25 2.24
N PHE A 398 -19.80 -6.42 2.44
CA PHE A 398 -19.19 -7.27 3.45
C PHE A 398 -18.02 -6.54 4.16
N PRO A 399 -18.28 -5.35 4.76
CA PRO A 399 -17.21 -4.49 5.26
C PRO A 399 -16.37 -5.15 6.36
N LEU A 400 -16.97 -5.99 7.21
CA LEU A 400 -16.26 -6.60 8.32
C LEU A 400 -15.31 -7.69 7.82
N GLU A 401 -15.80 -8.58 6.97
CA GLU A 401 -15.02 -9.64 6.35
C GLU A 401 -13.91 -9.08 5.47
N PHE A 402 -14.21 -8.01 4.71
CA PHE A 402 -13.22 -7.32 3.90
C PHE A 402 -12.12 -6.70 4.77
N MET A 403 -12.45 -6.03 5.89
CA MET A 403 -11.44 -5.51 6.79
C MET A 403 -10.58 -6.60 7.45
N VAL A 404 -11.17 -7.75 7.82
CA VAL A 404 -10.40 -8.89 8.33
C VAL A 404 -9.44 -9.42 7.27
N ALA A 405 -9.89 -9.53 6.01
CA ALA A 405 -9.02 -9.92 4.91
C ALA A 405 -7.86 -8.91 4.73
N VAL A 406 -8.14 -7.60 4.75
CA VAL A 406 -7.10 -6.56 4.67
C VAL A 406 -6.09 -6.69 5.82
N ILE A 407 -6.56 -6.91 7.06
CA ILE A 407 -5.71 -7.11 8.24
C ILE A 407 -4.83 -8.36 8.08
N ASN A 408 -5.39 -9.48 7.60
CA ASN A 408 -4.68 -10.75 7.42
C ASN A 408 -3.65 -10.74 6.29
N ASN A 409 -3.75 -9.78 5.38
CA ASN A 409 -2.75 -9.51 4.34
C ASN A 409 -1.82 -8.35 4.73
N PHE A 410 -1.80 -7.96 6.01
CA PHE A 410 -0.93 -6.95 6.59
C PHE A 410 -1.13 -5.55 6.00
N GLY A 411 -2.37 -5.27 5.56
CA GLY A 411 -2.78 -3.99 5.01
C GLY A 411 -2.22 -3.68 3.62
N GLY A 412 -2.47 -2.46 3.16
CA GLY A 412 -1.81 -1.83 2.02
C GLY A 412 -0.99 -0.61 2.45
N PHE A 413 -1.62 0.56 2.41
CA PHE A 413 -0.99 1.86 2.59
C PHE A 413 -0.75 2.25 4.06
N TYR A 414 -1.75 2.00 4.92
CA TYR A 414 -1.71 2.34 6.35
C TYR A 414 -1.18 1.20 7.22
N ARG A 415 -0.87 1.50 8.48
CA ARG A 415 -0.54 0.51 9.52
C ARG A 415 -1.79 -0.25 9.96
N THR A 416 -1.61 -1.47 10.48
CA THR A 416 -2.68 -2.40 10.89
C THR A 416 -3.77 -1.73 11.73
N TRP A 417 -3.40 -0.91 12.72
CA TRP A 417 -4.34 -0.24 13.62
C TRP A 417 -5.39 0.63 12.91
N VAL A 418 -5.07 1.17 11.73
CA VAL A 418 -5.98 2.00 10.94
C VAL A 418 -7.10 1.15 10.33
N TYR A 419 -6.79 -0.07 9.89
CA TYR A 419 -7.81 -1.01 9.41
C TYR A 419 -8.62 -1.61 10.56
N VAL A 420 -8.01 -1.78 11.74
CA VAL A 420 -8.76 -2.14 12.95
C VAL A 420 -9.74 -1.02 13.34
N ASN A 421 -9.33 0.25 13.23
CA ASN A 421 -10.25 1.38 13.39
C ASN A 421 -11.37 1.37 12.35
N GLU A 422 -11.06 1.12 11.08
CA GLU A 422 -12.07 1.02 10.03
C GLU A 422 -13.06 -0.13 10.29
N ALA A 423 -12.58 -1.29 10.74
CA ALA A 423 -13.44 -2.40 11.14
C ALA A 423 -14.39 -2.00 12.28
N ARG A 424 -13.91 -1.28 13.31
CA ARG A 424 -14.77 -0.72 14.37
C ARG A 424 -15.81 0.25 13.80
N ARG A 425 -15.40 1.15 12.91
CA ARG A 425 -16.28 2.13 12.26
C ARG A 425 -17.38 1.45 11.45
N CYS A 426 -17.07 0.31 10.83
CA CYS A 426 -18.04 -0.55 10.16
C CYS A 426 -18.91 -1.41 11.10
N GLY A 427 -18.68 -1.36 12.42
CA GLY A 427 -19.50 -2.03 13.43
C GLY A 427 -18.95 -3.36 13.95
N ALA A 428 -17.66 -3.68 13.72
CA ALA A 428 -17.02 -4.84 14.33
C ALA A 428 -16.78 -4.65 15.83
N ILE A 429 -16.95 -5.73 16.59
CA ILE A 429 -16.51 -5.83 17.98
C ILE A 429 -15.10 -6.42 17.97
N ILE A 430 -14.10 -5.56 18.19
CA ILE A 430 -12.69 -5.98 18.16
C ILE A 430 -12.32 -6.60 19.50
N ASN A 431 -11.88 -7.85 19.44
CA ASN A 431 -11.44 -8.65 20.58
C ASN A 431 -9.93 -8.87 20.52
N LEU A 432 -9.28 -8.78 21.68
CA LEU A 432 -7.89 -9.21 21.86
C LEU A 432 -7.71 -10.69 21.50
N PRO A 433 -6.48 -11.11 21.14
CA PRO A 433 -6.14 -12.51 20.96
C PRO A 433 -6.63 -13.36 22.14
N CYS A 434 -7.16 -14.55 21.87
CA CYS A 434 -7.68 -15.48 22.88
C CYS A 434 -7.25 -16.90 22.55
N ILE A 435 -6.67 -17.61 23.52
CA ILE A 435 -6.16 -18.97 23.29
C ILE A 435 -7.25 -19.93 22.79
N ASN A 436 -8.50 -19.72 23.19
CA ASN A 436 -9.63 -20.57 22.84
C ASN A 436 -10.40 -20.13 21.59
N LEU A 437 -10.37 -18.84 21.24
CA LEU A 437 -11.24 -18.28 20.19
C LEU A 437 -10.48 -17.73 18.98
N SER A 438 -9.27 -17.23 19.17
CA SER A 438 -8.44 -16.70 18.07
C SER A 438 -7.78 -17.82 17.27
N GLN A 439 -7.44 -17.49 16.02
CA GLN A 439 -6.60 -18.30 15.17
C GLN A 439 -5.22 -17.64 15.01
N TYR A 440 -4.33 -18.29 14.26
CA TYR A 440 -3.04 -17.68 13.92
C TYR A 440 -3.24 -16.32 13.25
N LYS A 441 -4.17 -16.25 12.29
CA LYS A 441 -4.64 -15.01 11.65
C LYS A 441 -5.90 -14.46 12.34
N THR A 442 -6.20 -13.20 12.06
CA THR A 442 -7.44 -12.56 12.55
C THR A 442 -8.65 -13.29 11.97
N SER A 443 -9.66 -13.50 12.81
CA SER A 443 -10.86 -14.27 12.46
C SER A 443 -12.12 -13.54 12.88
N ILE A 444 -13.25 -13.87 12.26
CA ILE A 444 -14.56 -13.25 12.52
C ILE A 444 -15.63 -14.30 12.80
N ARG A 445 -16.52 -14.01 13.74
CA ARG A 445 -17.75 -14.76 14.01
C ARG A 445 -18.90 -13.79 14.20
N GLY A 446 -19.81 -13.72 13.24
CA GLY A 446 -20.83 -12.67 13.21
C GLY A 446 -20.18 -11.30 13.10
N LYS A 447 -20.19 -10.53 14.20
CA LYS A 447 -19.54 -9.21 14.30
C LYS A 447 -18.28 -9.20 15.18
N ASP A 448 -18.02 -10.29 15.89
CA ASP A 448 -16.86 -10.41 16.76
C ASP A 448 -15.62 -10.74 15.95
N VAL A 449 -14.68 -9.80 15.91
CA VAL A 449 -13.38 -9.94 15.25
C VAL A 449 -12.33 -10.22 16.31
N TYR A 450 -11.76 -11.42 16.29
CA TYR A 450 -10.68 -11.82 17.18
C TYR A 450 -9.34 -11.62 16.48
N LEU A 451 -8.52 -10.70 17.02
CA LEU A 451 -7.17 -10.46 16.50
C LEU A 451 -6.36 -11.76 16.53
N GLY A 452 -5.61 -11.98 15.45
CA GLY A 452 -4.76 -13.15 15.27
C GLY A 452 -3.46 -13.07 16.07
N PHE A 453 -2.95 -14.23 16.48
CA PHE A 453 -1.66 -14.32 17.17
C PHE A 453 -0.47 -13.82 16.33
N VAL A 454 -0.60 -13.81 15.01
CA VAL A 454 0.41 -13.27 14.08
C VAL A 454 0.73 -11.79 14.32
N HIS A 455 -0.14 -11.05 15.03
CA HIS A 455 0.07 -9.64 15.34
C HIS A 455 0.83 -9.40 16.65
N ILE A 456 1.06 -10.45 17.46
CA ILE A 456 1.74 -10.32 18.75
C ILE A 456 3.26 -10.32 18.55
N ALA A 457 3.91 -9.22 18.92
CA ALA A 457 5.36 -9.08 18.88
C ALA A 457 6.04 -10.13 19.78
N ASN A 458 7.15 -10.68 19.29
CA ASN A 458 7.97 -11.68 19.97
C ASN A 458 7.29 -13.04 20.26
N LEU A 459 6.06 -13.27 19.79
CA LEU A 459 5.41 -14.57 19.87
C LEU A 459 5.89 -15.48 18.72
N GLU A 460 6.35 -16.67 19.05
CA GLU A 460 6.88 -17.63 18.09
C GLU A 460 5.77 -18.35 17.32
N SER A 461 5.85 -18.30 15.98
CA SER A 461 4.87 -18.95 15.08
C SER A 461 4.79 -20.47 15.26
N LYS A 462 5.91 -21.14 15.57
CA LYS A 462 5.96 -22.58 15.83
C LYS A 462 5.25 -22.96 17.13
N VAL A 463 5.46 -22.16 18.19
CA VAL A 463 4.84 -22.38 19.49
C VAL A 463 3.33 -22.25 19.39
N ILE A 464 2.85 -21.16 18.78
CA ILE A 464 1.41 -20.96 18.66
C ILE A 464 0.75 -21.96 17.71
N SER A 465 1.41 -22.35 16.61
CA SER A 465 0.91 -23.41 15.73
C SER A 465 0.72 -24.73 16.48
N ALA A 466 1.67 -25.11 17.33
CA ALA A 466 1.55 -26.31 18.16
C ALA A 466 0.40 -26.21 19.17
N VAL A 467 0.25 -25.05 19.82
CA VAL A 467 -0.87 -24.78 20.74
C VAL A 467 -2.23 -24.88 20.05
N LEU A 468 -2.37 -24.31 18.86
CA LEU A 468 -3.62 -24.36 18.10
C LEU A 468 -3.94 -25.79 17.66
N GLY A 469 -2.93 -26.55 17.20
CA GLY A 469 -3.10 -27.97 16.88
C GLY A 469 -3.53 -28.81 18.09
N GLU A 470 -2.94 -28.56 19.26
CA GLU A 470 -3.34 -29.20 20.52
C GLU A 470 -4.79 -28.87 20.91
N ARG A 471 -5.22 -27.62 20.72
CA ARG A 471 -6.61 -27.19 20.95
C ARG A 471 -7.58 -27.86 19.98
N GLU A 472 -7.21 -28.00 18.72
CA GLU A 472 -8.05 -28.65 17.71
C GLU A 472 -8.23 -30.15 18.00
N GLN A 473 -7.18 -30.82 18.47
CA GLN A 473 -7.22 -32.26 18.77
C GLN A 473 -7.93 -32.58 20.09
N ASN A 474 -7.71 -31.78 21.13
CA ASN A 474 -8.15 -32.10 22.50
C ASN A 474 -9.20 -31.12 23.06
N GLY A 475 -9.71 -30.20 22.22
CA GLY A 475 -10.73 -29.23 22.59
C GLY A 475 -10.20 -27.98 23.31
N PRO A 476 -11.10 -27.06 23.72
CA PRO A 476 -10.72 -25.80 24.36
C PRO A 476 -10.02 -26.01 25.71
N PHE A 477 -9.15 -25.07 26.07
CA PHE A 477 -8.48 -25.06 27.36
C PHE A 477 -9.42 -24.59 28.47
N LYS A 478 -9.36 -25.23 29.64
CA LYS A 478 -10.25 -24.94 30.78
C LYS A 478 -9.63 -23.99 31.81
N SER A 479 -8.30 -23.98 31.91
CA SER A 479 -7.55 -23.14 32.85
C SER A 479 -6.12 -22.93 32.35
N LEU A 480 -5.34 -22.09 33.03
CA LEU A 480 -3.90 -21.96 32.78
C LEU A 480 -3.16 -23.28 33.03
N GLU A 481 -3.56 -24.04 34.06
CA GLU A 481 -2.97 -25.34 34.38
C GLU A 481 -3.29 -26.40 33.32
N ASP A 482 -4.54 -26.44 32.84
CA ASP A 482 -4.92 -27.32 31.73
C ASP A 482 -4.07 -26.99 30.49
N PHE A 483 -3.89 -25.70 30.20
CA PHE A 483 -3.03 -25.24 29.11
C PHE A 483 -1.57 -25.68 29.27
N THR A 484 -0.94 -25.42 30.42
CA THR A 484 0.48 -25.75 30.65
C THR A 484 0.73 -27.26 30.74
N SER A 485 -0.28 -28.05 31.10
CA SER A 485 -0.21 -29.52 31.10
C SER A 485 -0.32 -30.15 29.70
N ARG A 486 -0.89 -29.41 28.74
CA ARG A 486 -1.16 -29.90 27.38
C ARG A 486 -0.22 -29.33 26.33
N ALA A 487 0.17 -28.06 26.47
CA ALA A 487 1.04 -27.35 25.55
C ALA A 487 2.46 -27.22 26.11
N SER A 488 3.48 -27.46 25.27
CA SER A 488 4.87 -27.17 25.61
C SER A 488 5.21 -25.72 25.24
N ILE A 489 5.46 -24.89 26.25
CA ILE A 489 5.72 -23.46 26.11
C ILE A 489 6.79 -23.03 27.12
N GLY A 490 7.67 -22.11 26.71
CA GLY A 490 8.62 -21.46 27.62
C GLY A 490 7.96 -20.33 28.41
N ILE A 491 8.54 -19.98 29.56
CA ILE A 491 8.00 -18.91 30.42
C ILE A 491 7.86 -17.57 29.69
N GLU A 492 8.82 -17.20 28.85
CA GLU A 492 8.77 -15.93 28.09
C GLU A 492 7.56 -15.87 27.15
N GLN A 493 7.32 -16.94 26.40
CA GLN A 493 6.19 -17.04 25.47
C GLN A 493 4.85 -17.09 26.22
N LEU A 494 4.81 -17.72 27.39
CA LEU A 494 3.62 -17.76 28.24
C LEU A 494 3.30 -16.38 28.83
N VAL A 495 4.32 -15.65 29.30
CA VAL A 495 4.19 -14.28 29.80
C VAL A 495 3.63 -13.35 28.72
N ILE A 496 4.10 -13.47 27.47
CA ILE A 496 3.56 -12.70 26.33
C ILE A 496 2.06 -12.95 26.16
N LEU A 497 1.62 -14.21 26.19
CA LEU A 497 0.20 -14.56 26.05
C LEU A 497 -0.65 -14.04 27.22
N ILE A 498 -0.15 -14.10 28.45
CA ILE A 498 -0.85 -13.58 29.63
C ILE A 498 -0.95 -12.05 29.56
N ARG A 499 0.14 -11.34 29.23
CA ARG A 499 0.17 -9.88 29.06
C ARG A 499 -0.76 -9.40 27.94
N CYS A 500 -0.92 -10.18 26.87
CA CYS A 500 -1.90 -9.90 25.81
C CYS A 500 -3.35 -10.28 26.20
N ASN A 501 -3.59 -10.67 27.46
CA ASN A 501 -4.89 -11.08 27.98
C ASN A 501 -5.52 -12.29 27.25
N ALA A 502 -4.69 -13.19 26.73
CA ALA A 502 -5.15 -14.36 25.96
C ALA A 502 -5.88 -15.40 26.82
N PHE A 503 -5.71 -15.33 28.15
CA PHE A 503 -6.28 -16.23 29.15
C PHE A 503 -7.50 -15.66 29.90
N ARG A 504 -8.09 -14.55 29.42
CA ARG A 504 -9.27 -13.93 30.05
C ARG A 504 -10.46 -14.87 30.31
N PHE A 505 -10.58 -15.95 29.53
CA PHE A 505 -11.62 -16.96 29.73
C PHE A 505 -11.54 -17.67 31.10
N THR A 506 -10.41 -17.57 31.80
CA THR A 506 -10.22 -18.13 33.15
C THR A 506 -10.90 -17.30 34.24
N GLY A 507 -11.31 -16.06 33.94
CA GLY A 507 -11.87 -15.11 34.92
C GLY A 507 -10.86 -14.56 35.92
N LYS A 508 -9.56 -14.87 35.76
CA LYS A 508 -8.49 -14.37 36.62
C LYS A 508 -7.77 -13.18 35.99
N GLY A 509 -7.31 -12.29 36.85
CA GLY A 509 -6.46 -11.17 36.48
C GLY A 509 -5.07 -11.58 35.97
N LYS A 510 -4.43 -10.72 35.18
CA LYS A 510 -3.11 -10.97 34.58
C LYS A 510 -2.05 -11.20 35.65
N LYS A 511 -2.04 -10.41 36.72
CA LYS A 511 -1.00 -10.51 37.78
C LYS A 511 -1.07 -11.85 38.50
N VAL A 512 -2.30 -12.34 38.75
CA VAL A 512 -2.55 -13.68 39.30
C VAL A 512 -2.04 -14.76 38.35
N LEU A 513 -2.37 -14.66 37.06
CA LEU A 513 -1.94 -15.63 36.05
C LEU A 513 -0.42 -15.64 35.86
N LEU A 514 0.25 -14.50 35.90
CA LEU A 514 1.71 -14.41 35.84
C LEU A 514 2.36 -15.13 37.03
N TRP A 515 1.82 -14.94 38.24
CA TRP A 515 2.31 -15.62 39.42
C TRP A 515 2.10 -17.14 39.33
N GLU A 516 0.91 -17.58 38.91
CA GLU A 516 0.60 -18.99 38.66
C GLU A 516 1.53 -19.61 37.61
N ALA A 517 1.81 -18.89 36.51
CA ALA A 517 2.73 -19.34 35.47
C ALA A 517 4.15 -19.57 36.02
N HIS A 518 4.68 -18.63 36.82
CA HIS A 518 6.00 -18.76 37.43
C HIS A 518 6.07 -19.89 38.46
N MET A 519 5.01 -20.10 39.25
CA MET A 519 4.94 -21.25 40.16
C MET A 519 4.92 -22.60 39.45
N GLN A 520 4.14 -22.70 38.36
CA GLN A 520 3.99 -23.94 37.61
C GLN A 520 5.27 -24.32 36.87
N LEU A 521 5.95 -23.34 36.26
CA LEU A 521 7.22 -23.58 35.58
C LEU A 521 8.39 -23.73 36.56
N GLY A 522 8.35 -23.05 37.72
CA GLY A 522 9.40 -23.12 38.73
C GLY A 522 10.79 -22.82 38.16
N LYS A 523 11.71 -23.80 38.25
CA LYS A 523 13.05 -23.74 37.64
C LYS A 523 13.12 -24.37 36.23
N SER A 524 12.02 -24.93 35.72
CA SER A 524 11.98 -25.54 34.40
C SER A 524 12.01 -24.47 33.31
N THR A 525 12.74 -24.73 32.24
CA THR A 525 12.83 -23.83 31.08
C THR A 525 11.57 -23.87 30.21
N LYS A 526 10.84 -24.99 30.21
CA LYS A 526 9.59 -25.19 29.45
C LYS A 526 8.62 -26.08 30.19
N THR A 527 7.33 -25.92 29.91
CA THR A 527 6.30 -26.88 30.33
C THR A 527 6.50 -28.20 29.59
N ARG A 528 6.28 -29.31 30.30
CA ARG A 528 6.36 -30.67 29.76
C ARG A 528 4.96 -31.26 29.75
N PRO A 529 4.35 -31.42 28.56
CA PRO A 529 3.06 -32.09 28.47
C PRO A 529 3.24 -33.56 28.89
N GLU A 530 2.59 -33.95 29.98
CA GLU A 530 2.59 -35.33 30.47
C GLU A 530 1.16 -35.86 30.50
N LYS A 531 0.92 -37.00 29.86
CA LYS A 531 -0.36 -37.71 29.97
C LYS A 531 -0.44 -38.36 31.35
N LYS A 532 -1.15 -37.71 32.27
CA LYS A 532 -1.38 -38.23 33.63
C LYS A 532 -2.63 -39.08 33.65
N LEU A 533 -2.54 -40.27 34.25
CA LEU A 533 -3.68 -41.18 34.44
C LEU A 533 -4.65 -40.67 35.51
N PHE A 534 -4.13 -39.91 36.49
CA PHE A 534 -4.88 -39.31 37.59
C PHE A 534 -4.62 -37.80 37.63
N GLN A 535 -5.68 -37.01 37.81
CA GLN A 535 -5.53 -35.57 38.07
C GLN A 535 -5.04 -35.38 39.50
N SER A 536 -3.86 -34.76 39.67
CA SER A 536 -3.38 -34.39 40.99
C SER A 536 -4.29 -33.30 41.58
N PRO A 537 -4.61 -33.35 42.89
CA PRO A 537 -5.43 -32.33 43.51
C PRO A 537 -4.76 -30.96 43.42
N LYS A 538 -5.54 -29.97 42.97
CA LYS A 538 -5.10 -28.59 42.76
C LYS A 538 -4.69 -27.96 44.08
N LYS A 539 -3.44 -27.50 44.19
CA LYS A 539 -3.04 -26.61 45.29
C LYS A 539 -3.61 -25.23 45.02
N GLU A 540 -4.69 -24.87 45.71
CA GLU A 540 -5.23 -23.52 45.64
C GLU A 540 -4.47 -22.62 46.61
N PHE A 541 -3.79 -21.62 46.06
CA PHE A 541 -3.15 -20.57 46.83
C PHE A 541 -4.08 -19.37 46.89
N THR A 542 -4.30 -18.85 48.09
CA THR A 542 -5.00 -17.58 48.28
C THR A 542 -4.00 -16.45 48.14
N LEU A 543 -4.00 -15.80 46.98
CA LEU A 543 -3.19 -14.61 46.75
C LEU A 543 -3.84 -13.38 47.39
N PRO A 544 -3.05 -12.40 47.85
CA PRO A 544 -3.59 -11.10 48.19
C PRO A 544 -4.26 -10.48 46.97
N TYR A 545 -5.18 -9.53 47.18
CA TYR A 545 -5.73 -8.75 46.08
C TYR A 545 -4.59 -8.02 45.36
N LEU A 546 -4.41 -8.34 44.09
CA LEU A 546 -3.46 -7.67 43.21
C LEU A 546 -4.27 -6.65 42.42
N GLU A 547 -4.04 -5.36 42.70
CA GLU A 547 -4.71 -4.27 42.01
C GLU A 547 -4.39 -4.32 40.50
N GLU A 548 -5.40 -4.14 39.66
CA GLU A 548 -5.26 -4.13 38.20
C GLU A 548 -5.80 -2.81 37.66
N ASP A 549 -5.00 -2.16 36.81
CA ASP A 549 -5.38 -0.92 36.16
C ASP A 549 -5.57 -1.19 34.66
N GLY A 550 -6.72 -0.80 34.10
CA GLY A 550 -6.98 -0.90 32.66
C GLY A 550 -5.98 -0.09 31.81
N LEU A 551 -5.28 0.88 32.41
CA LEU A 551 -4.18 1.59 31.77
C LEU A 551 -2.95 0.69 31.58
N GLU A 552 -2.62 -0.19 32.53
CA GLU A 552 -1.55 -1.21 32.37
C GLU A 552 -1.86 -2.09 31.14
N ASP A 553 -3.12 -2.50 31.00
CA ASP A 553 -3.57 -3.33 29.88
C ASP A 553 -3.36 -2.64 28.53
N ALA A 554 -3.74 -1.36 28.42
CA ALA A 554 -3.55 -0.60 27.20
C ALA A 554 -2.07 -0.44 26.83
N TYR A 555 -1.18 -0.31 27.81
CA TYR A 555 0.25 -0.22 27.58
C TYR A 555 0.88 -1.56 27.17
N ASP A 556 0.43 -2.67 27.75
CA ASP A 556 0.79 -4.01 27.28
C ASP A 556 0.34 -4.23 25.82
N GLU A 557 -0.87 -3.79 25.46
CA GLU A 557 -1.39 -3.86 24.10
C GLU A 557 -0.56 -3.02 23.12
N ILE A 558 -0.15 -1.82 23.51
CA ILE A 558 0.73 -0.97 22.67
C ILE A 558 2.09 -1.64 22.46
N GLU A 559 2.67 -2.24 23.50
CA GLU A 559 3.96 -2.92 23.39
C GLU A 559 3.90 -4.19 22.53
N LEU A 560 2.85 -5.00 22.72
CA LEU A 560 2.74 -6.31 22.08
C LEU A 560 2.04 -6.28 20.72
N LEU A 561 1.04 -5.42 20.51
CA LEU A 561 0.28 -5.30 19.25
C LEU A 561 0.63 -4.04 18.45
N GLY A 562 1.30 -3.06 19.08
CA GLY A 562 1.63 -1.77 18.47
C GLY A 562 0.53 -0.71 18.58
N PHE A 563 -0.63 -1.03 19.17
CA PHE A 563 -1.76 -0.12 19.36
C PHE A 563 -2.72 -0.61 20.45
N PRO A 564 -3.48 0.29 21.11
CA PRO A 564 -4.46 -0.11 22.10
C PRO A 564 -5.75 -0.64 21.44
N VAL A 565 -6.29 -1.69 22.02
CA VAL A 565 -7.53 -2.37 21.63
C VAL A 565 -8.64 -2.09 22.63
N THR A 566 -8.35 -2.23 23.92
CA THR A 566 -9.32 -2.09 25.03
C THR A 566 -9.78 -0.64 25.20
N VAL A 567 -8.90 0.32 24.93
CA VAL A 567 -9.19 1.76 24.94
C VAL A 567 -8.76 2.41 23.62
N THR A 568 -9.22 3.63 23.36
CA THR A 568 -8.72 4.40 22.22
C THR A 568 -7.44 5.14 22.58
N ALA A 569 -6.65 5.53 21.57
CA ALA A 569 -5.49 6.39 21.78
C ALA A 569 -5.85 7.76 22.41
N PHE A 570 -7.11 8.17 22.32
CA PHE A 570 -7.60 9.41 22.93
C PHE A 570 -7.87 9.25 24.43
N ASP A 571 -8.26 8.05 24.88
CA ASP A 571 -8.53 7.76 26.29
C ASP A 571 -7.24 7.73 27.12
N LEU A 572 -6.11 7.44 26.47
CA LEU A 572 -4.79 7.52 27.07
C LEU A 572 -4.31 8.95 27.32
N LEU A 573 -4.98 9.98 26.78
CA LEU A 573 -4.56 11.38 26.99
C LEU A 573 -4.77 11.82 28.44
N LYS A 574 -3.87 12.67 28.96
CA LYS A 574 -4.07 13.35 30.27
C LYS A 574 -5.26 14.32 30.27
N THR A 575 -5.71 14.74 29.10
CA THR A 575 -6.83 15.69 28.93
C THR A 575 -8.07 14.97 28.40
N SER A 576 -9.25 15.40 28.85
CA SER A 576 -10.53 14.97 28.31
C SER A 576 -10.94 15.71 27.04
N PHE A 577 -10.17 16.73 26.60
CA PHE A 577 -10.49 17.48 25.39
C PHE A 577 -10.34 16.58 24.14
N ARG A 578 -11.38 16.56 23.29
CA ARG A 578 -11.43 15.75 22.06
C ARG A 578 -11.53 16.59 20.78
N GLY A 579 -11.26 17.88 20.88
CA GLY A 579 -11.45 18.85 19.80
C GLY A 579 -12.74 19.63 19.98
N ALA A 580 -12.76 20.87 19.45
CA ALA A 580 -13.94 21.72 19.40
C ALA A 580 -14.86 21.34 18.24
N LEU A 581 -14.35 20.59 17.27
CA LEU A 581 -15.04 20.14 16.06
C LEU A 581 -14.57 18.73 15.70
N MET A 582 -15.39 17.99 14.96
CA MET A 582 -15.07 16.68 14.39
C MET A 582 -14.97 16.79 12.86
N SER A 583 -14.35 15.80 12.21
CA SER A 583 -14.06 15.85 10.76
C SER A 583 -15.32 16.10 9.92
N GLN A 584 -16.43 15.46 10.27
CA GLN A 584 -17.70 15.55 9.53
C GLN A 584 -18.29 16.97 9.48
N ASP A 585 -17.90 17.86 10.38
CA ASP A 585 -18.41 19.23 10.46
C ASP A 585 -17.48 20.28 9.83
N LEU A 586 -16.32 19.86 9.29
CA LEU A 586 -15.32 20.77 8.71
C LEU A 586 -15.90 21.63 7.58
N MET A 587 -16.59 21.03 6.62
CA MET A 587 -17.17 21.76 5.48
C MET A 587 -18.14 22.87 5.89
N LYS A 588 -18.80 22.75 7.05
CA LYS A 588 -19.77 23.76 7.52
C LYS A 588 -19.09 24.96 8.19
N GLN A 589 -17.79 24.87 8.48
CA GLN A 589 -17.03 25.84 9.27
C GLN A 589 -15.81 26.36 8.50
N VAL A 590 -15.81 26.27 7.17
CA VAL A 590 -14.75 26.82 6.30
C VAL A 590 -14.51 28.30 6.60
N GLY A 591 -13.24 28.70 6.64
CA GLY A 591 -12.77 30.05 6.96
C GLY A 591 -12.66 30.33 8.47
N LYS A 592 -12.99 29.38 9.35
CA LYS A 592 -12.83 29.54 10.80
C LYS A 592 -11.57 28.88 11.33
N THR A 593 -10.91 29.53 12.28
CA THR A 593 -9.83 28.95 13.08
C THR A 593 -10.39 28.11 14.23
N ILE A 594 -9.98 26.85 14.31
CA ILE A 594 -10.52 25.86 15.26
C ILE A 594 -9.40 25.05 15.92
N ARG A 595 -9.74 24.42 17.05
CA ARG A 595 -8.90 23.45 17.74
C ARG A 595 -9.43 22.04 17.52
N MET A 596 -8.66 21.18 16.88
CA MET A 596 -8.99 19.77 16.68
C MET A 596 -7.96 18.86 17.33
N VAL A 597 -8.41 17.66 17.69
CA VAL A 597 -7.53 16.61 18.25
C VAL A 597 -7.59 15.43 17.30
N GLY A 598 -6.43 14.93 16.89
CA GLY A 598 -6.35 13.81 15.96
C GLY A 598 -5.19 12.87 16.23
N ASN A 599 -5.40 11.58 16.00
CA ASN A 599 -4.36 10.56 16.01
C ASN A 599 -3.70 10.48 14.64
N LEU A 600 -2.38 10.70 14.59
CA LEU A 600 -1.61 10.81 13.35
C LEU A 600 -1.55 9.47 12.61
N VAL A 601 -1.99 9.48 11.34
CA VAL A 601 -2.02 8.30 10.48
C VAL A 601 -0.87 8.28 9.48
N ALA A 602 -0.69 9.36 8.73
CA ALA A 602 0.29 9.44 7.65
C ALA A 602 0.82 10.86 7.48
N ILE A 603 2.07 10.97 7.00
CA ILE A 603 2.70 12.24 6.62
C ILE A 603 3.27 12.09 5.21
N LYS A 604 2.99 13.06 4.34
CA LYS A 604 3.63 13.24 3.04
C LYS A 604 4.54 14.47 3.10
N ASN A 605 5.84 14.24 2.97
CA ASN A 605 6.84 15.29 2.99
C ASN A 605 7.04 15.84 1.57
N VAL A 606 6.91 17.16 1.40
CA VAL A 606 7.05 17.83 0.11
C VAL A 606 7.95 19.05 0.28
N LYS A 607 8.73 19.39 -0.75
CA LYS A 607 9.46 20.66 -0.80
C LYS A 607 8.68 21.68 -1.62
N THR A 608 8.60 22.91 -1.13
CA THR A 608 8.03 24.04 -1.86
C THR A 608 8.90 24.43 -3.06
N VAL A 609 8.42 25.34 -3.91
CA VAL A 609 9.22 25.92 -5.01
C VAL A 609 10.50 26.59 -4.48
N LYS A 610 10.45 27.16 -3.27
CA LYS A 610 11.60 27.74 -2.56
C LYS A 610 12.50 26.68 -1.89
N LYS A 611 12.26 25.39 -2.12
CA LYS A 611 12.96 24.23 -1.54
C LYS A 611 12.81 24.08 -0.02
N GLU A 612 11.84 24.76 0.59
CA GLU A 612 11.53 24.63 2.02
C GLU A 612 10.61 23.44 2.29
N TRP A 613 10.69 22.85 3.48
CA TRP A 613 9.85 21.70 3.84
C TRP A 613 8.41 22.12 4.14
N MET A 614 7.47 21.40 3.56
CA MET A 614 6.03 21.44 3.83
C MET A 614 5.53 20.01 4.02
N HIS A 615 4.55 19.82 4.90
CA HIS A 615 3.98 18.49 5.14
C HIS A 615 2.47 18.50 4.92
N PHE A 616 1.98 17.46 4.26
CA PHE A 616 0.55 17.09 4.30
C PHE A 616 0.42 15.94 5.27
N ALA A 617 -0.46 16.07 6.26
CA ALA A 617 -0.67 15.01 7.23
C ALA A 617 -2.14 14.61 7.28
N THR A 618 -2.36 13.35 7.61
CA THR A 618 -3.68 12.74 7.70
C THR A 618 -3.85 12.20 9.10
N PHE A 619 -4.99 12.50 9.71
CA PHE A 619 -5.33 12.15 11.08
C PHE A 619 -6.68 11.43 11.13
N LEU A 620 -6.91 10.68 12.21
CA LEU A 620 -8.24 10.25 12.64
C LEU A 620 -8.67 11.10 13.83
N ASP A 621 -9.91 11.59 13.84
CA ASP A 621 -10.49 12.25 15.02
C ASP A 621 -10.97 11.23 16.07
N ALA A 622 -11.56 11.72 17.16
CA ALA A 622 -12.04 10.87 18.26
C ALA A 622 -13.20 9.94 17.86
N ARG A 623 -13.87 10.20 16.72
CA ARG A 623 -14.91 9.32 16.15
C ARG A 623 -14.32 8.31 15.15
N GLY A 624 -13.01 8.33 14.93
CA GLY A 624 -12.35 7.47 13.97
C GLY A 624 -12.57 7.92 12.52
N GLU A 625 -12.87 9.21 12.29
CA GLU A 625 -13.04 9.79 10.96
C GLU A 625 -11.80 10.53 10.49
N PHE A 626 -11.50 10.43 9.20
CA PHE A 626 -10.31 11.04 8.61
C PHE A 626 -10.45 12.54 8.44
N PHE A 627 -9.39 13.30 8.75
CA PHE A 627 -9.23 14.68 8.29
C PHE A 627 -7.77 14.93 7.89
N ASP A 628 -7.59 15.89 6.98
CA ASP A 628 -6.30 16.22 6.40
C ASP A 628 -5.84 17.62 6.78
N THR A 629 -4.54 17.79 6.91
CA THR A 629 -3.91 19.04 7.35
C THR A 629 -2.75 19.43 6.44
N VAL A 630 -2.52 20.74 6.35
CA VAL A 630 -1.42 21.34 5.60
C VAL A 630 -0.52 22.10 6.57
N HIS A 631 0.77 21.75 6.57
CA HIS A 631 1.79 22.35 7.42
C HIS A 631 2.79 23.12 6.56
N PHE A 632 2.60 24.44 6.47
CA PHE A 632 3.51 25.34 5.76
C PHE A 632 4.86 25.47 6.49
N PRO A 633 5.95 25.85 5.78
CA PRO A 633 7.30 25.87 6.35
C PRO A 633 7.42 26.60 7.69
N LYS A 634 6.81 27.78 7.82
CA LYS A 634 6.83 28.59 9.05
C LYS A 634 6.15 27.89 10.23
N SER A 635 5.00 27.25 10.01
CA SER A 635 4.32 26.50 11.08
C SER A 635 5.12 25.25 11.45
N LEU A 636 5.60 24.52 10.44
CA LEU A 636 6.34 23.28 10.62
C LEU A 636 7.67 23.47 11.38
N GLN A 637 8.40 24.55 11.11
CA GLN A 637 9.64 24.87 11.83
C GLN A 637 9.38 25.14 13.33
N ASN A 638 8.32 25.88 13.64
CA ASN A 638 7.98 26.24 15.02
C ASN A 638 7.31 25.08 15.78
N TYR A 639 6.55 24.25 15.08
CA TYR A 639 5.76 23.17 15.62
C TYR A 639 5.96 21.89 14.80
N PRO A 640 7.12 21.23 14.90
CA PRO A 640 7.40 20.01 14.14
C PRO A 640 6.69 18.78 14.72
N PHE A 641 6.53 17.75 13.90
CA PHE A 641 6.03 16.45 14.35
C PHE A 641 7.02 15.78 15.32
N ARG A 642 6.50 15.18 16.40
CA ARG A 642 7.26 14.45 17.43
C ARG A 642 6.88 12.96 17.44
N GLY A 643 6.92 12.35 16.25
CA GLY A 643 6.57 10.95 16.01
C GLY A 643 5.05 10.68 15.97
N TYR A 644 4.67 9.40 15.86
CA TYR A 644 3.26 9.00 15.86
C TYR A 644 2.61 9.22 17.24
N GLY A 645 1.30 9.49 17.25
CA GLY A 645 0.51 9.73 18.45
C GLY A 645 -0.60 10.75 18.21
N VAL A 646 -1.19 11.23 19.30
CA VAL A 646 -2.32 12.17 19.26
C VAL A 646 -1.83 13.61 19.37
N TYR A 647 -2.35 14.48 18.51
CA TYR A 647 -1.97 15.89 18.41
C TYR A 647 -3.17 16.80 18.65
N LEU A 648 -2.93 17.91 19.34
CA LEU A 648 -3.79 19.09 19.34
C LEU A 648 -3.33 20.01 18.21
N ILE A 649 -4.27 20.40 17.36
CA ILE A 649 -4.04 21.14 16.13
C ILE A 649 -4.89 22.40 16.20
N LEU A 650 -4.26 23.56 16.05
CA LEU A 650 -4.91 24.86 15.87
C LEU A 650 -4.65 25.31 14.44
N GLY A 651 -5.70 25.61 13.70
CA GLY A 651 -5.59 26.09 12.32
C GLY A 651 -6.90 26.52 11.72
N GLU A 652 -6.80 27.17 10.56
CA GLU A 652 -7.93 27.61 9.76
C GLU A 652 -8.44 26.47 8.87
N ILE A 653 -9.75 26.28 8.83
CA ILE A 653 -10.37 25.33 7.90
C ILE A 653 -10.36 25.96 6.52
N THR A 654 -9.60 25.37 5.60
CA THR A 654 -9.58 25.75 4.19
C THR A 654 -10.31 24.69 3.36
N GLU A 655 -10.79 25.10 2.20
CA GLU A 655 -11.49 24.22 1.27
C GLU A 655 -10.90 24.39 -0.13
N GLU A 656 -10.79 23.26 -0.84
CA GLU A 656 -10.38 23.24 -2.24
C GLU A 656 -11.22 22.20 -2.99
N LEU A 657 -12.04 22.65 -3.94
CA LEU A 657 -12.85 21.81 -4.84
C LEU A 657 -13.77 20.84 -4.07
N GLY A 658 -14.48 21.34 -3.06
CA GLY A 658 -15.40 20.59 -2.21
C GLY A 658 -14.71 19.71 -1.15
N PHE A 659 -13.39 19.85 -0.96
CA PHE A 659 -12.63 19.05 -0.01
C PHE A 659 -12.04 19.91 1.11
N PRO A 660 -12.42 19.69 2.39
CA PRO A 660 -11.91 20.47 3.50
C PRO A 660 -10.54 19.97 3.97
N SER A 661 -9.70 20.90 4.41
CA SER A 661 -8.44 20.62 5.10
C SER A 661 -8.17 21.68 6.17
N ILE A 662 -7.23 21.42 7.08
CA ILE A 662 -6.84 22.40 8.10
C ILE A 662 -5.46 22.94 7.77
N THR A 663 -5.38 24.25 7.51
CA THR A 663 -4.09 24.96 7.42
C THR A 663 -3.57 25.21 8.84
N VAL A 664 -2.53 24.48 9.22
CA VAL A 664 -2.06 24.46 10.61
C VAL A 664 -1.26 25.70 10.94
N GLU A 665 -1.67 26.38 12.00
CA GLU A 665 -0.93 27.48 12.61
C GLU A 665 0.00 26.97 13.71
N LYS A 666 -0.56 26.17 14.63
CA LYS A 666 0.15 25.57 15.77
C LYS A 666 -0.26 24.13 15.95
N MET A 667 0.68 23.30 16.40
CA MET A 667 0.35 21.95 16.85
C MET A 667 1.24 21.51 18.01
N ALA A 668 0.71 20.59 18.81
CA ALA A 668 1.47 19.95 19.88
C ALA A 668 1.03 18.50 20.04
N LYS A 669 1.99 17.60 20.23
CA LYS A 669 1.71 16.22 20.63
C LYS A 669 1.16 16.25 22.07
N LEU A 670 -0.01 15.67 22.29
CA LEU A 670 -0.62 15.61 23.61
C LEU A 670 0.03 14.49 24.43
N PRO A 671 0.32 14.72 25.73
CA PRO A 671 0.89 13.70 26.58
C PRO A 671 -0.15 12.64 26.95
N TRP A 672 0.28 11.38 26.92
CA TRP A 672 -0.47 10.29 27.52
C TRP A 672 -0.28 10.28 29.05
N GLN A 673 -1.22 9.64 29.76
CA GLN A 673 -1.12 9.32 31.17
C GLN A 673 0.15 8.49 31.41
N SER A 674 0.81 8.62 32.57
CA SER A 674 2.06 7.90 32.83
C SER A 674 1.82 6.39 32.79
N ASP A 675 2.79 5.62 32.29
CA ASP A 675 2.72 4.16 32.29
C ASP A 675 2.86 3.65 33.73
N PRO A 676 1.81 3.08 34.35
CA PRO A 676 1.85 2.62 35.74
C PRO A 676 2.79 1.43 35.97
N ARG A 677 3.33 0.81 34.90
CA ARG A 677 4.27 -0.32 34.98
C ARG A 677 5.70 0.10 35.34
N TYR A 678 6.04 1.40 35.28
CA TYR A 678 7.41 1.93 35.46
C TYR A 678 7.53 3.03 36.50
#